data_AF-A0AAD9DAF7-F1
#
_entry.id   AF-A0AAD9DAF7-F1
#
_cell.length_a   1.000
_cell.length_b   1.000
_cell.length_c   1.000
_cell.angle_alpha   90.00
_cell.angle_beta   90.00
_cell.angle_gamma   90.00
#
_symmetry.space_group_name_H-M   'P 1'
#
loop_
_entity.id
_entity.type
_entity.pdbx_description
1 polymer ?
#
loop_
_entity_poly.entity_id
_entity_poly.type
_entity_poly.pdbx_seq_one_letter_code
_entity_poly.pdbx_strand_id
1 'polypeptide(L)'
;MNAREEEGMEAGGESQSSSLVGLSENSGLVHRSNASSSATIADTWHENQSSTAVTTGGDDDAAARVRRRRQSFIDDVELDPITLPESTHTLLFTEPLKSIPCFISSCIAFLTLLCLYLALYGNWLTFGNKELIPANVHGAVKAAQYTAIFIALLMDEEIPTGLYLLQRIPRPYFIEKFPELCYGDFVSSNIMRILMGYLFLLNVLFILVKARDVLQIFFDFVALQFIQQLGDTAFKLARMSMLSTSMKEATTRRYFRTEFRRPTLGWKAKSSFFVAVYLFNLCGLLGGMIYVSVRQSRGDFQCKSITVKFREDIWREATVDSNPDDKRVLVYSFFNGVYAQDGSMHDGRPVYIERRKFDGTEFDTTLPSFNPFNETVIIPAKIQYCERFRAWVFMHENILKSTLDDSDCPWLLRSETTNVYDIEEVKGPWQAWQGVIETTDVLIACNECSDEADCNLNGECNEGGSCDCNKNVEGSTFLGPRCEVVLKDNCRTIIGESFNESYSIIDLDWAGSGQLWEAYNRPMYRYNLGSGSPLLDDTDMFFLIFSGSRWFGIYYGSEVGEVMFTEEYREPTAYAAKNYHAFWDEVYTQGTIFVSDPVGGIGYTPVGVDFFAIGERGEQFGPFGARIPIQLYNQTGRGYFRCSDEASVDLTLPTIRHLGLGEES
;
A
#
# COMPACT_ATOMS: atom_id res chain seq x y z
N MET A 1 0.48 -32.71 35.64
CA MET A 1 0.90 -31.94 36.83
C MET A 1 0.46 -30.52 36.60
N ASN A 2 -0.62 -30.10 37.27
CA ASN A 2 -1.21 -28.78 37.10
C ASN A 2 -0.53 -27.80 38.06
N ALA A 3 0.11 -26.77 37.53
CA ALA A 3 0.52 -25.60 38.30
C ALA A 3 -0.18 -24.37 37.71
N ARG A 4 -0.76 -23.63 38.64
CA ARG A 4 -1.62 -22.47 38.51
C ARG A 4 -0.73 -21.31 38.94
N GLU A 5 -0.39 -20.40 38.03
CA GLU A 5 0.43 -19.24 38.36
C GLU A 5 -0.43 -17.99 38.56
N GLU A 6 -0.01 -17.24 39.58
CA GLU A 6 -0.64 -16.10 40.19
C GLU A 6 -0.37 -14.82 39.39
N GLU A 7 -1.40 -13.99 39.26
CA GLU A 7 -1.28 -12.60 38.82
C GLU A 7 -0.87 -11.71 40.01
N GLY A 8 0.18 -10.91 39.86
CA GLY A 8 0.46 -9.82 40.79
C GLY A 8 1.74 -9.03 40.47
N MET A 9 1.62 -7.71 40.65
CA MET A 9 2.65 -6.65 40.56
C MET A 9 3.06 -6.24 39.13
N GLU A 10 3.26 -4.97 38.78
CA GLU A 10 3.16 -3.68 39.47
C GLU A 10 3.15 -2.60 38.38
N ALA A 11 2.23 -1.64 38.46
CA ALA A 11 2.21 -0.48 37.56
C ALA A 11 3.15 0.60 38.10
N GLY A 12 4.38 0.64 37.56
CA GLY A 12 5.31 1.75 37.71
C GLY A 12 4.96 2.89 36.77
N GLY A 13 4.58 4.04 37.33
CA GLY A 13 4.30 5.25 36.58
C GLY A 13 5.59 5.99 36.20
N GLU A 14 5.67 6.40 34.93
CA GLU A 14 6.57 7.48 34.51
C GLU A 14 5.76 8.64 33.95
N SER A 15 6.00 9.79 34.58
CA SER A 15 5.50 11.10 34.23
C SER A 15 6.19 11.63 32.98
N GLN A 16 5.42 11.95 31.93
CA GLN A 16 5.85 12.94 30.94
C GLN A 16 4.87 14.11 30.93
N SER A 17 5.42 15.24 31.36
CA SER A 17 4.82 16.56 31.33
C SER A 17 4.70 17.06 29.89
N SER A 18 3.47 17.21 29.39
CA SER A 18 3.20 18.05 28.23
C SER A 18 2.46 19.31 28.69
N SER A 19 3.10 20.44 28.44
CA SER A 19 2.62 21.80 28.69
C SER A 19 1.41 22.11 27.81
N LEU A 20 0.23 22.10 28.43
CA LEU A 20 -1.03 22.56 27.87
C LEU A 20 -1.10 24.09 27.92
N VAL A 21 -1.15 24.70 26.73
CA VAL A 21 -1.53 26.10 26.54
C VAL A 21 -3.04 26.20 26.72
N GLY A 22 -3.45 26.84 27.82
CA GLY A 22 -4.85 27.13 28.11
C GLY A 22 -5.36 28.32 27.31
N LEU A 23 -6.47 28.11 26.58
CA LEU A 23 -7.33 29.19 26.09
C LEU A 23 -8.78 28.89 26.47
N SER A 24 -9.18 29.53 27.58
CA SER A 24 -10.45 30.18 27.89
C SER A 24 -11.74 29.61 27.27
N GLU A 25 -12.52 28.95 28.13
CA GLU A 25 -13.97 28.85 28.05
C GLU A 25 -14.63 30.24 28.07
N ASN A 26 -15.57 30.49 27.17
CA ASN A 26 -16.87 31.11 27.44
C ASN A 26 -17.57 31.47 26.13
N SER A 27 -18.45 30.59 25.64
CA SER A 27 -19.57 30.94 24.75
C SER A 27 -20.54 29.75 24.68
N GLY A 28 -21.43 29.66 25.67
CA GLY A 28 -22.58 28.77 25.60
C GLY A 28 -23.57 29.28 24.56
N LEU A 29 -23.52 28.71 23.35
CA LEU A 29 -24.56 28.90 22.33
C LEU A 29 -25.31 27.58 22.17
N VAL A 30 -26.45 27.47 22.86
CA VAL A 30 -27.38 26.34 22.75
C VAL A 30 -28.06 26.42 21.38
N HIS A 31 -27.56 25.65 20.42
CA HIS A 31 -28.25 25.43 19.15
C HIS A 31 -29.39 24.43 19.35
N ARG A 32 -30.63 24.94 19.39
CA ARG A 32 -31.82 24.15 19.08
C ARG A 32 -31.86 23.90 17.58
N SER A 33 -31.55 22.68 17.17
CA SER A 33 -31.85 22.18 15.83
C SER A 33 -33.35 21.89 15.73
N ASN A 34 -34.08 22.78 15.05
CA ASN A 34 -35.40 22.45 14.54
C ASN A 34 -35.22 21.63 13.26
N ALA A 35 -35.41 20.31 13.37
CA ALA A 35 -35.63 19.45 12.23
C ALA A 35 -36.99 19.82 11.61
N SER A 36 -36.97 20.46 10.44
CA SER A 36 -38.16 20.65 9.61
C SER A 36 -38.41 19.40 8.78
N SER A 37 -39.40 18.62 9.23
CA SER A 37 -40.29 17.79 8.39
C SER A 37 -39.64 16.82 7.39
N SER A 38 -39.08 15.72 7.91
CA SER A 38 -39.17 14.42 7.24
C SER A 38 -40.41 13.69 7.75
N ALA A 39 -41.36 13.37 6.88
CA ALA A 39 -42.57 12.64 7.21
C ALA A 39 -42.25 11.31 7.92
N THR A 40 -42.50 11.27 9.23
CA THR A 40 -42.50 10.05 10.04
C THR A 40 -43.88 9.41 9.88
N ILE A 41 -43.98 8.39 9.02
CA ILE A 41 -45.05 7.40 9.13
C ILE A 41 -44.47 6.28 9.98
N ALA A 42 -44.65 6.40 11.29
CA ALA A 42 -44.38 5.33 12.25
C ALA A 42 -45.43 5.38 13.37
N ASP A 43 -46.36 4.43 13.26
CA ASP A 43 -47.06 3.71 14.32
C ASP A 43 -47.77 4.49 15.44
N THR A 44 -49.10 4.52 15.33
CA THR A 44 -49.99 4.49 16.49
C THR A 44 -51.03 3.39 16.27
N TRP A 45 -50.60 2.13 16.42
CA TRP A 45 -51.51 1.00 16.59
C TRP A 45 -51.93 0.95 18.06
N HIS A 46 -53.01 1.68 18.38
CA HIS A 46 -53.77 1.36 19.59
C HIS A 46 -54.67 0.16 19.28
N GLU A 47 -54.22 -0.98 19.78
CA GLU A 47 -54.95 -2.21 19.91
C GLU A 47 -56.18 -1.97 20.78
N ASN A 48 -57.37 -2.01 20.18
CA ASN A 48 -58.62 -2.19 20.90
C ASN A 48 -59.38 -3.33 20.24
N GLN A 49 -59.09 -4.54 20.72
CA GLN A 49 -59.93 -5.70 20.53
C GLN A 49 -61.24 -5.48 21.30
N SER A 50 -62.35 -5.37 20.57
CA SER A 50 -63.65 -5.75 21.08
C SER A 50 -64.37 -6.57 20.02
N SER A 51 -64.42 -7.86 20.30
CA SER A 51 -65.15 -8.90 19.61
C SER A 51 -66.65 -8.59 19.56
N THR A 52 -67.21 -8.57 18.35
CA THR A 52 -68.63 -8.91 18.14
C THR A 52 -68.75 -9.62 16.81
N ALA A 53 -69.02 -10.93 16.89
CA ALA A 53 -69.38 -11.76 15.76
C ALA A 53 -70.79 -11.39 15.28
N VAL A 54 -70.94 -10.96 14.03
CA VAL A 54 -72.23 -10.85 13.34
C VAL A 54 -72.08 -11.30 11.88
N THR A 55 -72.50 -12.54 11.66
CA THR A 55 -73.18 -13.11 10.50
C THR A 55 -73.11 -12.40 9.14
N THR A 56 -72.40 -13.06 8.22
CA THR A 56 -72.76 -13.38 6.82
C THR A 56 -74.03 -12.72 6.25
N GLY A 57 -73.84 -11.78 5.30
CA GLY A 57 -74.88 -11.40 4.35
C GLY A 57 -74.76 -9.97 3.80
N GLY A 58 -74.02 -9.80 2.69
CA GLY A 58 -74.05 -8.58 1.86
C GLY A 58 -72.77 -7.74 1.88
N ASP A 59 -71.71 -8.22 1.20
CA ASP A 59 -70.35 -7.66 1.34
C ASP A 59 -69.79 -6.92 0.10
N ASP A 60 -70.61 -6.61 -0.90
CA ASP A 60 -70.15 -5.80 -2.06
C ASP A 60 -70.15 -4.28 -1.73
N ASP A 61 -71.02 -3.83 -0.82
CA ASP A 61 -71.16 -2.42 -0.46
C ASP A 61 -70.09 -1.92 0.52
N ALA A 62 -69.54 -2.81 1.35
CA ALA A 62 -68.46 -2.48 2.28
C ALA A 62 -67.13 -2.23 1.53
N ALA A 63 -66.80 -3.10 0.56
CA ALA A 63 -65.66 -2.92 -0.33
C ALA A 63 -65.77 -1.65 -1.18
N ALA A 64 -66.98 -1.33 -1.66
CA ALA A 64 -67.24 -0.09 -2.41
C ALA A 64 -67.07 1.17 -1.55
N ARG A 65 -67.51 1.16 -0.27
CA ARG A 65 -67.28 2.28 0.65
C ARG A 65 -65.83 2.47 1.05
N VAL A 66 -65.07 1.38 1.24
CA VAL A 66 -63.63 1.46 1.52
C VAL A 66 -62.87 2.00 0.30
N ARG A 67 -63.24 1.59 -0.93
CA ARG A 67 -62.71 2.20 -2.17
C ARG A 67 -63.09 3.68 -2.28
N ARG A 68 -64.33 4.08 -1.98
CA ARG A 68 -64.75 5.48 -2.01
C ARG A 68 -64.03 6.35 -0.99
N ARG A 69 -63.83 5.86 0.25
CA ARG A 69 -63.06 6.57 1.29
C ARG A 69 -61.58 6.68 0.93
N ARG A 70 -60.99 5.64 0.34
CA ARG A 70 -59.60 5.70 -0.13
C ARG A 70 -59.44 6.66 -1.31
N GLN A 71 -60.43 6.73 -2.20
CA GLN A 71 -60.46 7.69 -3.30
C GLN A 71 -60.64 9.13 -2.80
N SER A 72 -61.57 9.39 -1.88
CA SER A 72 -61.78 10.73 -1.32
C SER A 72 -60.59 11.20 -0.47
N PHE A 73 -59.92 10.30 0.26
CA PHE A 73 -58.72 10.65 1.01
C PHE A 73 -57.52 10.93 0.09
N ILE A 74 -57.47 10.34 -1.11
CA ILE A 74 -56.46 10.67 -2.13
C ILE A 74 -56.79 11.99 -2.83
N ASP A 75 -58.07 12.33 -2.97
CA ASP A 75 -58.52 13.57 -3.62
C ASP A 75 -58.43 14.81 -2.69
N ASP A 76 -58.44 14.64 -1.36
CA ASP A 76 -58.34 15.72 -0.36
C ASP A 76 -56.92 15.94 0.22
N VAL A 77 -55.88 15.24 -0.27
CA VAL A 77 -54.51 15.68 0.01
C VAL A 77 -54.29 16.96 -0.78
N GLU A 78 -54.57 18.09 -0.16
CA GLU A 78 -54.33 19.44 -0.67
C GLU A 78 -52.83 19.54 -0.99
N LEU A 79 -52.53 19.31 -2.27
CA LEU A 79 -51.18 19.11 -2.76
C LEU A 79 -50.46 20.46 -2.74
N ASP A 80 -49.53 20.63 -1.80
CA ASP A 80 -48.79 21.88 -1.60
C ASP A 80 -48.36 22.52 -2.94
N PRO A 81 -48.64 23.81 -3.13
CA PRO A 81 -48.27 24.50 -4.36
C PRO A 81 -46.75 24.39 -4.59
N ILE A 82 -46.36 24.21 -5.85
CA ILE A 82 -44.94 24.15 -6.18
C ILE A 82 -44.37 25.56 -6.01
N THR A 83 -43.36 25.70 -5.17
CA THR A 83 -42.61 26.94 -4.98
C THR A 83 -41.17 26.74 -5.47
N LEU A 84 -40.50 27.85 -5.82
CA LEU A 84 -39.07 27.78 -6.14
C LEU A 84 -38.28 27.54 -4.85
N PRO A 85 -37.27 26.65 -4.86
CA PRO A 85 -36.47 26.39 -3.68
C PRO A 85 -35.71 27.64 -3.24
N GLU A 86 -35.62 27.82 -1.93
CA GLU A 86 -34.87 28.88 -1.28
C GLU A 86 -33.36 28.59 -1.33
N SER A 87 -32.76 28.66 -2.52
CA SER A 87 -31.33 28.43 -2.74
C SER A 87 -30.69 29.51 -3.59
N THR A 88 -29.36 29.63 -3.51
CA THR A 88 -28.57 30.55 -4.35
C THR A 88 -28.79 30.29 -5.83
N HIS A 89 -28.95 29.02 -6.24
CA HIS A 89 -29.27 28.66 -7.63
C HIS A 89 -30.52 29.36 -8.17
N THR A 90 -31.52 29.57 -7.32
CA THR A 90 -32.73 30.31 -7.71
C THR A 90 -32.43 31.80 -7.92
N LEU A 91 -31.51 32.40 -7.16
CA LEU A 91 -31.07 33.78 -7.37
C LEU A 91 -30.38 33.98 -8.72
N LEU A 92 -29.71 32.95 -9.28
CA LEU A 92 -28.98 33.07 -10.55
C LEU A 92 -29.88 33.44 -11.72
N PHE A 93 -31.11 32.93 -11.75
CA PHE A 93 -32.04 33.18 -12.86
C PHE A 93 -33.16 34.17 -12.51
N THR A 94 -33.34 34.52 -11.23
CA THR A 94 -34.37 35.49 -10.80
C THR A 94 -33.86 36.92 -10.73
N GLU A 95 -32.55 37.12 -10.64
CA GLU A 95 -31.94 38.44 -10.54
C GLU A 95 -31.24 38.85 -11.85
N PRO A 96 -31.24 40.14 -12.22
CA PRO A 96 -30.57 40.61 -13.44
C PRO A 96 -29.08 40.25 -13.43
N LEU A 97 -28.51 39.89 -14.59
CA LEU A 97 -27.11 39.47 -14.73
C LEU A 97 -26.08 40.48 -14.18
N LYS A 98 -26.40 41.78 -14.18
CA LYS A 98 -25.52 42.85 -13.67
C LYS A 98 -25.81 43.25 -12.22
N SER A 99 -26.68 42.52 -11.52
CA SER A 99 -27.03 42.81 -10.14
C SER A 99 -26.03 42.19 -9.17
N ILE A 100 -25.83 42.84 -8.02
CA ILE A 100 -24.98 42.32 -6.94
C ILE A 100 -25.44 40.92 -6.46
N PRO A 101 -26.75 40.64 -6.32
CA PRO A 101 -27.20 39.31 -5.92
C PRO A 101 -26.88 38.18 -6.90
N CYS A 102 -27.01 38.44 -8.20
CA CYS A 102 -26.64 37.48 -9.24
C CYS A 102 -25.13 37.20 -9.20
N PHE A 103 -24.30 38.23 -9.02
CA PHE A 103 -22.85 38.10 -8.87
C PHE A 103 -22.47 37.27 -7.64
N ILE A 104 -23.02 37.60 -6.45
CA ILE A 104 -22.74 36.86 -5.21
C ILE A 104 -23.17 35.40 -5.33
N SER A 105 -24.37 35.15 -5.87
CA SER A 105 -24.86 33.79 -6.09
C SER A 105 -23.96 33.00 -7.05
N SER A 106 -23.52 33.63 -8.13
CA SER A 106 -22.60 33.04 -9.10
C SER A 106 -21.25 32.70 -8.45
N CYS A 107 -20.73 33.58 -7.60
CA CYS A 107 -19.50 33.33 -6.84
C CYS A 107 -19.65 32.14 -5.90
N ILE A 108 -20.77 32.03 -5.18
CA ILE A 108 -21.04 30.90 -4.28
C ILE A 108 -21.15 29.59 -5.06
N ALA A 109 -21.93 29.59 -6.14
CA ALA A 109 -22.07 28.41 -6.99
C ALA A 109 -20.72 27.97 -7.60
N PHE A 110 -19.94 28.93 -8.09
CA PHE A 110 -18.59 28.67 -8.60
C PHE A 110 -17.67 28.12 -7.49
N LEU A 111 -17.72 28.68 -6.28
CA LEU A 111 -16.93 28.22 -5.15
C LEU A 111 -17.30 26.78 -4.76
N THR A 112 -18.59 26.45 -4.65
CA THR A 112 -19.05 25.09 -4.36
C THR A 112 -18.60 24.13 -5.46
N LEU A 113 -18.76 24.50 -6.74
CA LEU A 113 -18.32 23.69 -7.86
C LEU A 113 -16.80 23.47 -7.84
N LEU A 114 -16.03 24.53 -7.57
CA LEU A 114 -14.58 24.48 -7.46
C LEU A 114 -14.15 23.58 -6.29
N CYS A 115 -14.80 23.66 -5.14
CA CYS A 115 -14.49 22.80 -3.99
C CYS A 115 -14.75 21.32 -4.30
N LEU A 116 -15.90 21.00 -4.91
CA LEU A 116 -16.23 19.64 -5.33
C LEU A 116 -15.28 19.13 -6.42
N TYR A 117 -14.89 20.00 -7.35
CA TYR A 117 -13.92 19.67 -8.40
C TYR A 117 -12.53 19.44 -7.82
N LEU A 118 -12.05 20.28 -6.90
CA LEU A 118 -10.76 20.12 -6.24
C LEU A 118 -10.73 18.85 -5.37
N ALA A 119 -11.82 18.56 -4.66
CA ALA A 119 -11.98 17.31 -3.93
C ALA A 119 -11.93 16.11 -4.88
N LEU A 120 -12.63 16.20 -6.03
CA LEU A 120 -12.64 15.15 -7.03
C LEU A 120 -11.26 14.98 -7.65
N TYR A 121 -10.58 16.07 -7.98
CA TYR A 121 -9.26 16.08 -8.60
C TYR A 121 -8.20 15.52 -7.65
N GLY A 122 -8.22 15.92 -6.38
CA GLY A 122 -7.36 15.33 -5.35
C GLY A 122 -7.61 13.83 -5.19
N ASN A 123 -8.88 13.42 -5.21
CA ASN A 123 -9.24 12.01 -5.17
C ASN A 123 -8.85 11.25 -6.45
N TRP A 124 -8.97 11.88 -7.61
CA TRP A 124 -8.69 11.27 -8.91
C TRP A 124 -7.19 11.08 -9.14
N LEU A 125 -6.38 12.12 -8.88
CA LEU A 125 -4.92 12.05 -9.02
C LEU A 125 -4.34 10.88 -8.22
N THR A 126 -4.86 10.71 -7.02
CA THR A 126 -4.49 9.66 -6.10
C THR A 126 -5.02 8.27 -6.49
N PHE A 127 -5.99 8.17 -7.40
CA PHE A 127 -6.54 6.88 -7.85
C PHE A 127 -5.60 6.13 -8.81
N GLY A 128 -4.67 6.83 -9.46
CA GLY A 128 -3.61 6.20 -10.26
C GLY A 128 -2.62 5.41 -9.42
N ASN A 129 -2.46 5.78 -8.15
CA ASN A 129 -1.50 5.15 -7.24
C ASN A 129 -2.19 3.96 -6.57
N LYS A 130 -1.81 2.74 -6.98
CA LYS A 130 -2.39 1.50 -6.43
C LYS A 130 -2.28 1.43 -4.90
N GLU A 131 -1.21 1.99 -4.33
CA GLU A 131 -0.93 2.01 -2.88
C GLU A 131 -2.05 2.65 -2.03
N LEU A 132 -2.89 3.50 -2.62
CA LEU A 132 -3.97 4.14 -1.88
C LEU A 132 -5.23 3.29 -1.75
N ILE A 133 -5.46 2.33 -2.65
CA ILE A 133 -6.63 1.46 -2.57
C ILE A 133 -6.24 0.28 -1.68
N PRO A 134 -6.85 0.13 -0.48
CA PRO A 134 -6.51 -0.97 0.40
C PRO A 134 -6.75 -2.30 -0.32
N ALA A 135 -5.77 -3.20 -0.23
CA ALA A 135 -5.81 -4.53 -0.81
C ALA A 135 -7.11 -5.26 -0.50
N ASN A 136 -7.54 -5.23 0.76
CA ASN A 136 -8.83 -5.71 1.19
C ASN A 136 -9.26 -4.90 2.40
N VAL A 137 -10.57 -4.80 2.60
CA VAL A 137 -11.16 -4.05 3.71
C VAL A 137 -11.95 -4.98 4.61
N HIS A 138 -11.96 -4.69 5.90
CA HIS A 138 -12.67 -5.47 6.89
C HIS A 138 -14.18 -5.52 6.56
N GLY A 139 -14.85 -6.63 6.89
CA GLY A 139 -16.28 -6.82 6.56
C GLY A 139 -17.18 -5.68 7.08
N ALA A 140 -16.86 -5.12 8.25
CA ALA A 140 -17.56 -3.95 8.80
C ALA A 140 -17.38 -2.70 7.94
N VAL A 141 -16.18 -2.46 7.40
CA VAL A 141 -15.90 -1.34 6.49
C VAL A 141 -16.66 -1.54 5.17
N LYS A 142 -16.69 -2.76 4.62
CA LYS A 142 -17.51 -3.07 3.44
C LYS A 142 -18.98 -2.76 3.68
N ALA A 143 -19.54 -3.24 4.80
CA ALA A 143 -20.92 -2.96 5.16
C ALA A 143 -21.20 -1.46 5.30
N ALA A 144 -20.29 -0.71 5.91
CA ALA A 144 -20.38 0.75 6.01
C ALA A 144 -20.30 1.42 4.64
N GLN A 145 -19.41 0.99 3.75
CA GLN A 145 -19.30 1.52 2.39
C GLN A 145 -20.60 1.33 1.61
N TYR A 146 -21.18 0.12 1.62
CA TYR A 146 -22.46 -0.14 0.95
C TYR A 146 -23.61 0.66 1.57
N THR A 147 -23.65 0.78 2.89
CA THR A 147 -24.67 1.60 3.59
C THR A 147 -24.53 3.07 3.23
N ALA A 148 -23.30 3.58 3.16
CA ALA A 148 -23.01 4.96 2.82
C ALA A 148 -23.47 5.33 1.40
N ILE A 149 -23.51 4.40 0.44
CA ILE A 149 -24.11 4.64 -0.89
C ILE A 149 -25.58 5.00 -0.76
N PHE A 150 -26.35 4.29 0.07
CA PHE A 150 -27.77 4.61 0.29
C PHE A 150 -27.92 5.96 0.99
N ILE A 151 -27.10 6.23 2.01
CA ILE A 151 -27.13 7.51 2.72
C ILE A 151 -26.79 8.66 1.76
N ALA A 152 -25.76 8.51 0.92
CA ALA A 152 -25.36 9.50 -0.08
C ALA A 152 -26.48 9.83 -1.07
N LEU A 153 -27.18 8.81 -1.57
CA LEU A 153 -28.30 9.02 -2.48
C LEU A 153 -29.51 9.65 -1.80
N LEU A 154 -29.74 9.38 -0.51
CA LEU A 154 -30.81 10.01 0.26
C LEU A 154 -30.50 11.46 0.63
N MET A 155 -29.22 11.79 0.81
CA MET A 155 -28.76 13.13 1.19
C MET A 155 -28.54 14.07 0.00
N ASP A 156 -28.41 13.53 -1.21
CA ASP A 156 -28.33 14.36 -2.42
C ASP A 156 -29.70 14.96 -2.77
N GLU A 157 -29.86 16.25 -2.50
CA GLU A 157 -31.08 17.01 -2.82
C GLU A 157 -30.98 17.73 -4.18
N GLU A 158 -29.79 17.81 -4.79
CA GLU A 158 -29.53 18.66 -5.96
C GLU A 158 -30.03 18.06 -7.28
N ILE A 159 -29.75 16.77 -7.53
CA ILE A 159 -30.26 16.04 -8.70
C ILE A 159 -31.80 16.02 -8.73
N PRO A 160 -32.50 15.55 -7.68
CA PRO A 160 -33.96 15.48 -7.71
C PRO A 160 -34.59 16.87 -7.86
N THR A 161 -34.08 17.89 -7.18
CA THR A 161 -34.63 19.25 -7.23
C THR A 161 -34.47 19.86 -8.62
N GLY A 162 -33.27 19.76 -9.22
CA GLY A 162 -33.03 20.27 -10.57
C GLY A 162 -33.91 19.59 -11.62
N LEU A 163 -34.01 18.26 -11.58
CA LEU A 163 -34.89 17.50 -12.48
C LEU A 163 -36.38 17.78 -12.23
N TYR A 164 -36.78 17.97 -10.98
CA TYR A 164 -38.14 18.30 -10.58
C TYR A 164 -38.58 19.63 -11.18
N LEU A 165 -37.77 20.67 -11.04
CA LEU A 165 -38.05 21.99 -11.58
C LEU A 165 -38.13 21.98 -13.11
N LEU A 166 -37.16 21.35 -13.79
CA LEU A 166 -37.15 21.23 -15.25
C LEU A 166 -38.38 20.50 -15.79
N GLN A 167 -38.86 19.47 -15.10
CA GLN A 167 -40.00 18.67 -15.55
C GLN A 167 -41.37 19.31 -15.22
N ARG A 168 -41.44 20.07 -14.11
CA ARG A 168 -42.69 20.63 -13.60
C ARG A 168 -43.03 22.00 -14.16
N ILE A 169 -42.04 22.79 -14.55
CA ILE A 169 -42.25 24.17 -14.98
C ILE A 169 -42.02 24.25 -16.50
N PRO A 170 -43.07 24.09 -17.32
CA PRO A 170 -42.93 24.17 -18.77
C PRO A 170 -42.66 25.62 -19.20
N ARG A 171 -41.85 25.79 -20.26
CA ARG A 171 -41.51 27.08 -20.86
C ARG A 171 -42.67 28.08 -20.99
N PRO A 172 -43.86 27.73 -21.56
CA PRO A 172 -44.95 28.71 -21.70
C PRO A 172 -45.45 29.22 -20.34
N TYR A 173 -45.54 28.36 -19.34
CA TYR A 173 -46.01 28.72 -18.01
C TYR A 173 -44.98 29.59 -17.26
N PHE A 174 -43.69 29.29 -17.45
CA PHE A 174 -42.61 30.12 -16.91
C PHE A 174 -42.65 31.54 -17.48
N ILE A 175 -42.78 31.67 -18.81
CA ILE A 175 -42.84 32.98 -19.49
C ILE A 175 -44.11 33.75 -19.11
N GLU A 176 -45.25 33.06 -18.95
CA GLU A 176 -46.50 33.67 -18.49
C GLU A 176 -46.37 34.26 -17.08
N LYS A 177 -45.73 33.54 -16.16
CA LYS A 177 -45.55 33.98 -14.77
C LYS A 177 -44.43 35.01 -14.60
N PHE A 178 -43.36 34.89 -15.40
CA PHE A 178 -42.18 35.75 -15.32
C PHE A 178 -41.78 36.22 -16.72
N PRO A 179 -42.52 37.18 -17.31
CA PRO A 179 -42.24 37.68 -18.65
C PRO A 179 -40.89 38.39 -18.76
N GLU A 180 -40.33 38.83 -17.62
CA GLU A 180 -39.05 39.53 -17.54
C GLU A 180 -37.83 38.58 -17.51
N LEU A 181 -38.04 37.29 -17.21
CA LEU A 181 -36.95 36.33 -17.02
C LEU A 181 -36.74 35.46 -18.25
N CYS A 182 -35.48 35.15 -18.56
CA CYS A 182 -35.16 34.23 -19.64
C CYS A 182 -35.29 32.78 -19.16
N TYR A 183 -36.07 31.97 -19.89
CA TYR A 183 -36.18 30.52 -19.61
C TYR A 183 -34.84 29.79 -19.76
N GLY A 184 -33.92 30.32 -20.58
CA GLY A 184 -32.57 29.76 -20.73
C GLY A 184 -31.78 29.78 -19.42
N ASP A 185 -31.86 30.88 -18.66
CA ASP A 185 -31.16 31.03 -17.38
C ASP A 185 -31.73 30.08 -16.32
N PHE A 186 -33.05 29.88 -16.32
CA PHE A 186 -33.71 28.87 -15.50
C PHE A 186 -33.21 27.45 -15.81
N VAL A 187 -33.14 27.08 -17.09
CA VAL A 187 -32.65 25.76 -17.49
C VAL A 187 -31.17 25.58 -17.12
N SER A 188 -30.34 26.59 -17.39
CA SER A 188 -28.92 26.60 -17.06
C SER A 188 -28.67 26.40 -15.57
N SER A 189 -29.39 27.13 -14.71
CA SER A 189 -29.28 27.00 -13.26
C SER A 189 -29.61 25.58 -12.78
N ASN A 190 -30.68 24.96 -13.31
CA ASN A 190 -31.05 23.60 -12.94
C ASN A 190 -30.06 22.54 -13.46
N ILE A 191 -29.50 22.72 -14.65
CA ILE A 191 -28.43 21.84 -15.16
C ILE A 191 -27.20 21.92 -14.24
N MET A 192 -26.84 23.12 -13.79
CA MET A 192 -25.72 23.30 -12.86
C MET A 192 -25.96 22.61 -11.52
N ARG A 193 -27.19 22.65 -10.98
CA ARG A 193 -27.58 21.87 -9.78
C ARG A 193 -27.37 20.37 -9.98
N ILE A 194 -27.87 19.84 -11.10
CA ILE A 194 -27.73 18.41 -11.44
C ILE A 194 -26.24 18.04 -11.56
N LEU A 195 -25.43 18.88 -12.19
CA LEU A 195 -23.98 18.67 -12.31
C LEU A 195 -23.30 18.63 -10.93
N MET A 196 -23.66 19.53 -10.01
CA MET A 196 -23.12 19.54 -8.65
C MET A 196 -23.47 18.26 -7.88
N GLY A 197 -24.71 17.79 -7.98
CA GLY A 197 -25.11 16.53 -7.35
C GLY A 197 -24.35 15.32 -7.91
N TYR A 198 -24.12 15.26 -9.23
CA TYR A 198 -23.30 14.17 -9.81
C TYR A 198 -21.82 14.26 -9.40
N LEU A 199 -21.24 15.46 -9.31
CA LEU A 199 -19.88 15.64 -8.80
C LEU A 199 -19.76 15.20 -7.34
N PHE A 200 -20.79 15.45 -6.52
CA PHE A 200 -20.86 14.94 -5.15
C PHE A 200 -20.91 13.41 -5.11
N LEU A 201 -21.81 12.77 -5.87
CA LEU A 201 -21.91 11.30 -5.89
C LEU A 201 -20.61 10.64 -6.37
N LEU A 202 -19.93 11.24 -7.36
CA LEU A 202 -18.65 10.74 -7.85
C LEU A 202 -17.54 10.89 -6.79
N ASN A 203 -17.48 12.01 -6.08
CA ASN A 203 -16.57 12.19 -4.94
C ASN A 203 -16.80 11.11 -3.86
N VAL A 204 -18.07 10.88 -3.50
CA VAL A 204 -18.44 9.85 -2.53
C VAL A 204 -17.92 8.48 -3.00
N LEU A 205 -18.12 8.11 -4.26
CA LEU A 205 -17.62 6.84 -4.79
C LEU A 205 -16.11 6.69 -4.58
N PHE A 206 -15.32 7.71 -4.91
CA PHE A 206 -13.85 7.66 -4.74
C PHE A 206 -13.42 7.57 -3.27
N ILE A 207 -14.08 8.32 -2.37
CA ILE A 207 -13.82 8.25 -0.93
C ILE A 207 -14.14 6.85 -0.40
N LEU A 208 -15.27 6.27 -0.80
CA LEU A 208 -15.65 4.93 -0.37
C LEU A 208 -14.63 3.88 -0.81
N VAL A 209 -14.12 3.97 -2.04
CA VAL A 209 -13.10 3.04 -2.55
C VAL A 209 -11.81 3.06 -1.73
N LYS A 210 -11.40 4.24 -1.23
CA LYS A 210 -10.14 4.41 -0.48
C LYS A 210 -10.25 4.21 1.01
N ALA A 211 -11.47 4.18 1.55
CA ALA A 211 -11.67 4.15 2.99
C ALA A 211 -11.08 2.88 3.62
N ARG A 212 -10.23 3.07 4.64
CA ARG A 212 -9.66 1.98 5.46
C ARG A 212 -10.46 1.76 6.75
N ASP A 213 -11.14 2.81 7.23
CA ASP A 213 -11.92 2.80 8.46
C ASP A 213 -13.33 3.38 8.25
N VAL A 214 -14.29 2.88 9.02
CA VAL A 214 -15.69 3.32 9.06
C VAL A 214 -15.80 4.79 9.47
N LEU A 215 -15.01 5.22 10.45
CA LEU A 215 -15.07 6.60 10.96
C LEU A 215 -14.66 7.61 9.88
N GLN A 216 -13.62 7.28 9.11
CA GLN A 216 -13.14 8.10 8.01
C GLN A 216 -14.23 8.32 6.95
N ILE A 217 -14.98 7.27 6.60
CA ILE A 217 -16.10 7.36 5.65
C ILE A 217 -17.10 8.43 6.09
N PHE A 218 -17.50 8.41 7.37
CA PHE A 218 -18.50 9.35 7.87
C PHE A 218 -17.96 10.78 7.94
N PHE A 219 -16.70 10.99 8.31
CA PHE A 219 -16.12 12.33 8.33
C PHE A 219 -16.00 12.94 6.95
N ASP A 220 -15.47 12.18 5.98
CA ASP A 220 -15.34 12.66 4.60
C ASP A 220 -16.71 12.96 4.00
N PHE A 221 -17.72 12.14 4.33
CA PHE A 221 -19.08 12.34 3.90
C PHE A 221 -19.74 13.60 4.50
N VAL A 222 -19.54 13.86 5.80
CA VAL A 222 -20.01 15.11 6.45
C VAL A 222 -19.33 16.33 5.85
N ALA A 223 -18.02 16.24 5.55
CA ALA A 223 -17.29 17.33 4.91
C ALA A 223 -17.83 17.66 3.52
N LEU A 224 -18.14 16.64 2.70
CA LEU A 224 -18.78 16.85 1.40
C LEU A 224 -20.19 17.44 1.52
N GLN A 225 -20.98 16.98 2.49
CA GLN A 225 -22.31 17.54 2.73
C GLN A 225 -22.24 19.02 3.10
N PHE A 226 -21.27 19.41 3.92
CA PHE A 226 -21.06 20.80 4.28
C PHE A 226 -20.80 21.69 3.05
N ILE A 227 -20.00 21.19 2.09
CA ILE A 227 -19.72 21.91 0.82
C ILE A 227 -21.00 22.14 0.02
N GLN A 228 -21.89 21.13 -0.07
CA GLN A 228 -23.17 21.26 -0.74
C GLN A 228 -24.12 22.26 -0.03
N GLN A 229 -24.15 22.23 1.31
CA GLN A 229 -25.00 23.12 2.13
C GLN A 229 -24.56 24.59 2.14
N LEU A 230 -23.40 24.91 1.56
CA LEU A 230 -22.86 26.27 1.52
C LEU A 230 -23.82 27.22 0.76
N GLY A 231 -24.43 26.76 -0.33
CA GLY A 231 -25.41 27.54 -1.10
C GLY A 231 -26.63 27.92 -0.27
N ASP A 232 -27.26 26.94 0.38
CA ASP A 232 -28.46 27.16 1.19
C ASP A 232 -28.17 27.98 2.44
N THR A 233 -27.02 27.76 3.06
CA THR A 233 -26.57 28.55 4.22
C THR A 233 -26.36 30.01 3.82
N ALA A 234 -25.69 30.25 2.68
CA ALA A 234 -25.50 31.60 2.16
C ALA A 234 -26.83 32.28 1.81
N PHE A 235 -27.82 31.54 1.27
CA PHE A 235 -29.17 32.05 1.04
C PHE A 235 -29.87 32.45 2.35
N LYS A 236 -29.80 31.62 3.40
CA LYS A 236 -30.36 31.92 4.72
C LYS A 236 -29.68 33.14 5.35
N LEU A 237 -28.36 33.24 5.27
CA LEU A 237 -27.58 34.40 5.74
C LEU A 237 -27.95 35.69 4.98
N ALA A 238 -28.12 35.60 3.64
CA ALA A 238 -28.62 36.69 2.81
C ALA A 238 -29.99 37.18 3.28
N ARG A 239 -30.92 36.25 3.55
CA ARG A 239 -32.27 36.57 4.04
C ARG A 239 -32.26 37.23 5.42
N MET A 240 -31.30 36.87 6.28
CA MET A 240 -31.07 37.52 7.58
C MET A 240 -30.36 38.88 7.47
N SER A 241 -30.10 39.38 6.26
CA SER A 241 -29.38 40.65 6.01
C SER A 241 -27.90 40.64 6.41
N MET A 242 -27.28 39.47 6.57
CA MET A 242 -25.87 39.38 6.99
C MET A 242 -24.89 39.63 5.83
N LEU A 243 -25.26 39.30 4.59
CA LEU A 243 -24.37 39.48 3.43
C LEU A 243 -24.49 40.89 2.81
N SER A 244 -25.70 41.36 2.54
CA SER A 244 -25.98 42.71 2.01
C SER A 244 -27.48 43.01 2.08
N THR A 245 -27.85 44.29 2.17
CA THR A 245 -29.25 44.74 2.06
C THR A 245 -29.85 44.41 0.70
N SER A 246 -29.07 44.51 -0.38
CA SER A 246 -29.52 44.12 -1.74
C SER A 246 -29.79 42.61 -1.84
N MET A 247 -29.00 41.78 -1.16
CA MET A 247 -29.23 40.33 -1.08
C MET A 247 -30.50 39.99 -0.28
N LYS A 248 -30.74 40.72 0.82
CA LYS A 248 -31.99 40.59 1.59
C LYS A 248 -33.21 40.93 0.74
N GLU A 249 -33.13 42.01 -0.04
CA GLU A 249 -34.20 42.41 -0.94
C GLU A 249 -34.46 41.34 -2.01
N ALA A 250 -33.42 40.84 -2.67
CA ALA A 250 -33.51 39.77 -3.66
C ALA A 250 -34.14 38.49 -3.09
N THR A 251 -33.67 38.01 -1.94
CA THR A 251 -34.18 36.80 -1.27
C THR A 251 -35.61 36.94 -0.72
N THR A 252 -36.13 38.16 -0.57
CA THR A 252 -37.51 38.42 -0.11
C THR A 252 -38.48 38.79 -1.23
N ARG A 253 -38.03 38.77 -2.49
CA ARG A 253 -38.88 39.04 -3.66
C ARG A 253 -40.01 38.03 -3.79
N ARG A 254 -41.10 38.48 -4.44
CA ARG A 254 -42.32 37.70 -4.63
C ARG A 254 -42.11 36.43 -5.46
N TYR A 255 -41.03 36.33 -6.23
CA TYR A 255 -40.71 35.15 -7.04
C TYR A 255 -40.66 33.86 -6.21
N PHE A 256 -40.09 33.90 -5.01
CA PHE A 256 -39.99 32.73 -4.11
C PHE A 256 -41.33 32.28 -3.53
N ARG A 257 -42.33 33.18 -3.48
CA ARG A 257 -43.68 32.89 -3.00
C ARG A 257 -44.67 32.61 -4.13
N THR A 258 -44.20 32.60 -5.38
CA THR A 258 -45.08 32.39 -6.52
C THR A 258 -45.38 30.89 -6.63
N GLU A 259 -46.66 30.57 -6.50
CA GLU A 259 -47.17 29.21 -6.60
C GLU A 259 -47.38 28.82 -8.07
N PHE A 260 -46.80 27.70 -8.48
CA PHE A 260 -47.02 27.13 -9.80
C PHE A 260 -48.16 26.12 -9.74
N ARG A 261 -49.16 26.31 -10.61
CA ARG A 261 -50.29 25.38 -10.74
C ARG A 261 -49.76 24.05 -11.25
N ARG A 262 -50.01 22.97 -10.50
CA ARG A 262 -49.61 21.62 -10.91
C ARG A 262 -50.30 21.25 -12.23
N PRO A 263 -49.56 20.85 -13.28
CA PRO A 263 -50.19 20.34 -14.50
C PRO A 263 -50.95 19.05 -14.17
N THR A 264 -52.24 19.00 -14.50
CA THR A 264 -53.15 17.88 -14.22
C THR A 264 -52.89 16.66 -15.12
N LEU A 265 -52.15 16.83 -16.22
CA LEU A 265 -51.89 15.77 -17.19
C LEU A 265 -50.66 14.91 -16.82
N GLY A 266 -50.89 13.63 -16.51
CA GLY A 266 -49.89 12.57 -16.60
C GLY A 266 -48.94 12.35 -15.41
N TRP A 267 -49.37 12.60 -14.16
CA TRP A 267 -48.50 12.49 -12.98
C TRP A 267 -47.88 11.08 -12.79
N LYS A 268 -48.61 10.01 -13.12
CA LYS A 268 -48.12 8.63 -12.95
C LYS A 268 -46.86 8.32 -13.78
N ALA A 269 -46.78 8.80 -15.02
CA ALA A 269 -45.61 8.58 -15.87
C ALA A 269 -44.39 9.39 -15.38
N LYS A 270 -44.62 10.58 -14.82
CA LYS A 270 -43.55 11.48 -14.36
C LYS A 270 -42.89 11.03 -13.05
N SER A 271 -43.66 10.45 -12.12
CA SER A 271 -43.09 9.88 -10.89
C SER A 271 -42.15 8.71 -11.17
N SER A 272 -42.44 7.92 -12.21
CA SER A 272 -41.59 6.81 -12.64
C SER A 272 -40.21 7.26 -13.11
N PHE A 273 -40.08 8.48 -13.64
CA PHE A 273 -38.81 9.00 -14.14
C PHE A 273 -37.80 9.28 -13.00
N PHE A 274 -38.22 9.93 -11.91
CA PHE A 274 -37.34 10.17 -10.75
C PHE A 274 -36.86 8.87 -10.14
N VAL A 275 -37.78 7.92 -9.95
CA VAL A 275 -37.45 6.59 -9.43
C VAL A 275 -36.43 5.90 -10.34
N ALA A 276 -36.58 6.03 -11.67
CA ALA A 276 -35.62 5.46 -12.62
C ALA A 276 -34.23 6.12 -12.52
N VAL A 277 -34.14 7.44 -12.35
CA VAL A 277 -32.85 8.15 -12.18
C VAL A 277 -32.16 7.72 -10.89
N TYR A 278 -32.89 7.66 -9.77
CA TYR A 278 -32.34 7.17 -8.50
C TYR A 278 -31.88 5.73 -8.59
N LEU A 279 -32.67 4.87 -9.22
CA LEU A 279 -32.32 3.47 -9.42
C LEU A 279 -31.07 3.34 -10.29
N PHE A 280 -30.95 4.16 -11.35
CA PHE A 280 -29.76 4.18 -12.20
C PHE A 280 -28.51 4.61 -11.42
N ASN A 281 -28.59 5.68 -10.63
CA ASN A 281 -27.48 6.15 -9.80
C ASN A 281 -27.09 5.11 -8.74
N LEU A 282 -28.08 4.48 -8.09
CA LEU A 282 -27.86 3.38 -7.16
C LEU A 282 -27.14 2.21 -7.82
N CYS A 283 -27.63 1.76 -8.98
CA CYS A 283 -27.00 0.67 -9.74
C CYS A 283 -25.58 1.03 -10.18
N GLY A 284 -25.33 2.28 -10.58
CA GLY A 284 -24.00 2.75 -10.96
C GLY A 284 -23.00 2.72 -9.79
N LEU A 285 -23.39 3.29 -8.65
CA LEU A 285 -22.55 3.31 -7.44
C LEU A 285 -22.32 1.90 -6.87
N LEU A 286 -23.38 1.09 -6.79
CA LEU A 286 -23.27 -0.32 -6.38
C LEU A 286 -22.39 -1.12 -7.34
N GLY A 287 -22.57 -0.93 -8.65
CA GLY A 287 -21.75 -1.59 -9.68
C GLY A 287 -20.28 -1.24 -9.54
N GLY A 288 -19.96 0.05 -9.35
CA GLY A 288 -18.59 0.52 -9.09
C GLY A 288 -17.98 -0.09 -7.83
N MET A 289 -18.72 -0.07 -6.71
CA MET A 289 -18.23 -0.64 -5.44
C MET A 289 -18.12 -2.17 -5.47
N ILE A 290 -19.04 -2.89 -6.14
CA ILE A 290 -18.93 -4.33 -6.35
C ILE A 290 -17.70 -4.65 -7.20
N TYR A 291 -17.48 -3.92 -8.29
CA TYR A 291 -16.31 -4.10 -9.15
C TYR A 291 -15.01 -3.96 -8.34
N VAL A 292 -14.86 -2.88 -7.57
CA VAL A 292 -13.69 -2.67 -6.72
C VAL A 292 -13.58 -3.73 -5.63
N SER A 293 -14.67 -4.08 -4.96
CA SER A 293 -14.68 -5.10 -3.89
C SER A 293 -14.25 -6.47 -4.38
N VAL A 294 -14.64 -6.84 -5.62
CA VAL A 294 -14.19 -8.09 -6.26
C VAL A 294 -12.69 -8.04 -6.52
N ARG A 295 -12.17 -6.92 -7.05
CA ARG A 295 -10.72 -6.76 -7.29
C ARG A 295 -9.92 -6.77 -5.99
N GLN A 296 -10.42 -6.12 -4.94
CA GLN A 296 -9.85 -6.19 -3.59
C GLN A 296 -9.82 -7.63 -3.06
N SER A 297 -10.92 -8.36 -3.16
CA SER A 297 -10.96 -9.76 -2.71
C SER A 297 -10.04 -10.70 -3.50
N ARG A 298 -9.68 -10.33 -4.73
CA ARG A 298 -8.72 -11.09 -5.56
C ARG A 298 -7.26 -10.77 -5.25
N GLY A 299 -6.99 -9.72 -4.47
CA GLY A 299 -5.63 -9.24 -4.25
C GLY A 299 -5.08 -8.42 -5.42
N ASP A 300 -5.91 -7.94 -6.34
CA ASP A 300 -5.46 -7.17 -7.52
C ASP A 300 -4.74 -5.86 -7.15
N PHE A 301 -4.96 -5.36 -5.93
CA PHE A 301 -4.35 -4.14 -5.39
C PHE A 301 -3.18 -4.43 -4.44
N GLN A 302 -2.81 -5.70 -4.24
CA GLN A 302 -1.60 -6.05 -3.47
C GLN A 302 -0.37 -5.94 -4.36
N CYS A 303 0.75 -5.62 -3.75
CA CYS A 303 2.03 -5.65 -4.45
C CYS A 303 2.33 -7.06 -4.92
N LYS A 304 2.55 -7.20 -6.23
CA LYS A 304 2.90 -8.49 -6.87
C LYS A 304 4.28 -8.97 -6.48
N SER A 305 5.18 -8.03 -6.16
CA SER A 305 6.55 -8.30 -5.75
C SER A 305 6.87 -7.41 -4.54
N ILE A 306 7.54 -7.98 -3.54
CA ILE A 306 7.98 -7.33 -2.32
C ILE A 306 9.44 -7.66 -2.06
N THR A 307 10.19 -6.72 -1.49
CA THR A 307 11.52 -6.98 -0.95
C THR A 307 11.44 -7.17 0.55
N VAL A 308 11.99 -8.28 1.04
CA VAL A 308 11.99 -8.63 2.45
C VAL A 308 13.42 -8.57 2.99
N LYS A 309 13.58 -7.93 4.15
CA LYS A 309 14.84 -7.87 4.90
C LYS A 309 14.60 -8.31 6.33
N PHE A 310 15.08 -9.51 6.63
CA PHE A 310 15.23 -10.07 7.96
C PHE A 310 16.51 -9.53 8.62
N ARG A 311 16.48 -9.51 9.95
CA ARG A 311 17.70 -9.34 10.76
C ARG A 311 18.59 -10.58 10.70
N GLU A 312 19.78 -10.43 11.23
CA GLU A 312 20.75 -11.50 11.36
C GLU A 312 20.48 -12.38 12.58
N ASP A 313 19.27 -12.91 12.66
CA ASP A 313 18.91 -13.91 13.67
C ASP A 313 19.46 -15.26 13.23
N ILE A 314 19.91 -16.07 14.19
CA ILE A 314 20.66 -17.30 13.92
C ILE A 314 20.01 -18.48 14.63
N TRP A 315 19.70 -19.53 13.89
CA TRP A 315 19.29 -20.82 14.43
C TRP A 315 20.30 -21.90 14.07
N ARG A 316 21.04 -22.41 15.05
CA ARG A 316 22.19 -23.30 14.83
C ARG A 316 21.83 -24.76 14.51
N GLU A 317 20.66 -25.19 14.92
CA GLU A 317 20.22 -26.58 14.83
C GLU A 317 18.99 -26.71 13.93
N ALA A 318 18.99 -26.00 12.81
CA ALA A 318 17.93 -26.14 11.83
C ALA A 318 17.99 -27.53 11.20
N THR A 319 16.91 -28.31 11.33
CA THR A 319 16.80 -29.60 10.65
C THR A 319 16.47 -29.35 9.18
N VAL A 320 17.35 -29.79 8.30
CA VAL A 320 17.19 -29.66 6.85
C VAL A 320 16.82 -31.00 6.25
N ASP A 321 15.80 -30.98 5.40
CA ASP A 321 15.14 -32.15 4.85
C ASP A 321 14.51 -33.05 5.94
N SER A 322 13.92 -34.17 5.51
CA SER A 322 13.40 -35.18 6.43
C SER A 322 14.50 -36.00 7.14
N ASN A 323 15.78 -35.62 7.00
CA ASN A 323 16.89 -36.29 7.65
C ASN A 323 17.19 -35.63 9.02
N PRO A 324 16.81 -36.25 10.15
CA PRO A 324 17.05 -35.68 11.48
C PRO A 324 18.53 -35.43 11.80
N ASP A 325 19.44 -36.12 11.10
CA ASP A 325 20.88 -36.01 11.33
C ASP A 325 21.53 -34.85 10.55
N ASP A 326 20.83 -34.26 9.57
CA ASP A 326 21.31 -33.08 8.83
C ASP A 326 20.88 -31.79 9.56
N LYS A 327 21.73 -31.37 10.51
CA LYS A 327 21.59 -30.10 11.22
C LYS A 327 22.46 -29.04 10.57
N ARG A 328 21.84 -27.90 10.20
CA ARG A 328 22.54 -26.76 9.61
C ARG A 328 22.32 -25.48 10.40
N VAL A 329 23.24 -24.53 10.21
CA VAL A 329 23.09 -23.17 10.72
C VAL A 329 22.22 -22.36 9.76
N LEU A 330 21.04 -21.99 10.20
CA LEU A 330 20.16 -21.04 9.52
C LEU A 330 20.49 -19.62 9.98
N VAL A 331 20.81 -18.74 9.04
CA VAL A 331 20.85 -17.29 9.27
C VAL A 331 19.70 -16.68 8.48
N TYR A 332 18.77 -16.03 9.16
CA TYR A 332 17.54 -15.56 8.51
C TYR A 332 17.79 -14.52 7.42
N SER A 333 18.84 -13.72 7.55
CA SER A 333 19.23 -12.76 6.51
C SER A 333 19.63 -13.40 5.18
N PHE A 334 19.92 -14.71 5.13
CA PHE A 334 20.15 -15.42 3.86
C PHE A 334 18.88 -15.48 2.99
N PHE A 335 17.72 -15.31 3.60
CA PHE A 335 16.43 -15.27 2.91
C PHE A 335 16.02 -13.84 2.52
N ASN A 336 16.89 -12.84 2.74
CA ASN A 336 16.67 -11.48 2.27
C ASN A 336 16.58 -11.44 0.75
N GLY A 337 15.75 -10.57 0.20
CA GLY A 337 15.64 -10.37 -1.24
C GLY A 337 14.21 -10.21 -1.73
N VAL A 338 14.01 -10.51 -3.01
CA VAL A 338 12.73 -10.33 -3.68
C VAL A 338 11.87 -11.56 -3.46
N TYR A 339 10.60 -11.35 -3.14
CA TYR A 339 9.54 -12.34 -3.13
C TYR A 339 8.45 -11.87 -4.08
N ALA A 340 7.87 -12.75 -4.88
CA ALA A 340 6.74 -12.38 -5.72
C ALA A 340 5.60 -13.38 -5.62
N GLN A 341 4.39 -12.90 -5.89
CA GLN A 341 3.20 -13.73 -5.91
C GLN A 341 3.30 -14.78 -7.02
N ASP A 342 2.91 -16.01 -6.73
CA ASP A 342 2.82 -17.10 -7.70
C ASP A 342 1.39 -17.31 -8.23
N GLY A 343 0.44 -16.50 -7.76
CA GLY A 343 -0.98 -16.60 -8.07
C GLY A 343 -1.73 -17.64 -7.22
N SER A 344 -1.04 -18.37 -6.34
CA SER A 344 -1.67 -19.23 -5.35
C SER A 344 -2.19 -18.41 -4.17
N MET A 345 -3.19 -18.96 -3.49
CA MET A 345 -3.76 -18.36 -2.28
C MET A 345 -3.77 -19.37 -1.13
N HIS A 346 -3.39 -18.92 0.05
CA HIS A 346 -3.50 -19.67 1.31
C HIS A 346 -4.37 -18.87 2.28
N ASP A 347 -5.37 -19.51 2.88
CA ASP A 347 -6.36 -18.87 3.75
C ASP A 347 -6.96 -17.58 3.15
N GLY A 348 -7.19 -17.61 1.83
CA GLY A 348 -7.79 -16.51 1.08
C GLY A 348 -6.89 -15.30 0.89
N ARG A 349 -5.56 -15.44 1.02
CA ARG A 349 -4.55 -14.38 0.81
C ARG A 349 -3.44 -14.88 -0.11
N PRO A 350 -2.74 -14.00 -0.85
CA PRO A 350 -1.68 -14.43 -1.75
C PRO A 350 -0.50 -15.05 -1.00
N VAL A 351 0.17 -15.99 -1.66
CA VAL A 351 1.46 -16.53 -1.23
C VAL A 351 2.57 -15.81 -1.97
N TYR A 352 3.58 -15.38 -1.22
CA TYR A 352 4.78 -14.75 -1.76
C TYR A 352 5.91 -15.77 -1.77
N ILE A 353 6.45 -16.05 -2.95
CA ILE A 353 7.53 -17.02 -3.14
C ILE A 353 8.84 -16.27 -3.35
N GLU A 354 9.86 -16.70 -2.64
CA GLU A 354 11.22 -16.20 -2.77
C GLU A 354 11.72 -16.34 -4.22
N ARG A 355 12.40 -15.30 -4.69
CA ARG A 355 13.02 -15.26 -6.01
C ARG A 355 14.53 -15.41 -5.92
N ARG A 356 15.15 -15.79 -7.04
CA ARG A 356 16.60 -15.99 -7.16
C ARG A 356 17.35 -14.76 -6.71
N LYS A 357 18.48 -14.99 -6.03
CA LYS A 357 19.33 -13.91 -5.53
C LYS A 357 20.07 -13.21 -6.66
N PHE A 358 20.27 -13.89 -7.78
CA PHE A 358 20.95 -13.35 -8.94
C PHE A 358 20.16 -12.20 -9.57
N ASP A 359 18.99 -12.47 -10.15
CA ASP A 359 18.22 -11.51 -10.97
C ASP A 359 16.77 -11.27 -10.49
N GLY A 360 16.38 -11.83 -9.35
CA GLY A 360 15.01 -11.73 -8.84
C GLY A 360 13.96 -12.50 -9.66
N THR A 361 14.37 -13.40 -10.55
CA THR A 361 13.45 -14.29 -11.29
C THR A 361 13.17 -15.59 -10.52
N GLU A 362 12.33 -16.48 -11.07
CA GLU A 362 12.00 -17.76 -10.42
C GLU A 362 13.21 -18.71 -10.37
N PHE A 363 13.32 -19.53 -9.32
CA PHE A 363 14.37 -20.55 -9.23
C PHE A 363 14.21 -21.60 -10.34
N ASP A 364 15.34 -22.08 -10.87
CA ASP A 364 15.32 -23.11 -11.90
C ASP A 364 14.93 -24.46 -11.28
N THR A 365 13.78 -24.99 -11.70
CA THR A 365 13.27 -26.27 -11.17
C THR A 365 13.90 -27.49 -11.84
N THR A 366 14.79 -27.31 -12.81
CA THR A 366 15.43 -28.38 -13.58
C THR A 366 16.94 -28.32 -13.43
N LEU A 367 17.52 -29.40 -12.92
CA LEU A 367 18.97 -29.54 -12.84
C LEU A 367 19.60 -29.70 -14.24
N PRO A 368 20.86 -29.27 -14.42
CA PRO A 368 21.61 -29.57 -15.63
C PRO A 368 21.78 -31.09 -15.81
N SER A 369 21.86 -31.54 -17.07
CA SER A 369 21.98 -32.97 -17.39
C SER A 369 23.27 -33.60 -16.83
N PHE A 370 24.31 -32.80 -16.72
CA PHE A 370 25.54 -33.10 -16.01
C PHE A 370 25.56 -32.28 -14.72
N ASN A 371 25.62 -32.93 -13.55
CA ASN A 371 25.62 -32.26 -12.25
C ASN A 371 26.84 -32.72 -11.43
N PRO A 372 28.05 -32.20 -11.74
CA PRO A 372 29.28 -32.63 -11.09
C PRO A 372 29.35 -32.19 -9.62
N PHE A 373 28.59 -31.17 -9.23
CA PHE A 373 28.57 -30.61 -7.89
C PHE A 373 27.53 -31.28 -6.97
N ASN A 374 26.77 -32.26 -7.49
CA ASN A 374 25.67 -32.91 -6.77
C ASN A 374 24.66 -31.91 -6.20
N GLU A 375 24.41 -30.84 -6.96
CA GLU A 375 23.45 -29.79 -6.60
C GLU A 375 22.03 -30.35 -6.49
N THR A 376 21.30 -29.86 -5.51
CA THR A 376 19.88 -30.12 -5.36
C THR A 376 19.08 -28.96 -5.93
N VAL A 377 17.89 -29.23 -6.46
CA VAL A 377 16.96 -28.17 -6.84
C VAL A 377 16.67 -27.33 -5.60
N ILE A 378 16.93 -26.02 -5.70
CA ILE A 378 16.66 -25.10 -4.62
C ILE A 378 15.15 -24.89 -4.52
N ILE A 379 14.60 -25.21 -3.35
CA ILE A 379 13.22 -24.92 -3.02
C ILE A 379 13.18 -23.48 -2.49
N PRO A 380 12.30 -22.61 -3.00
CA PRO A 380 12.18 -21.25 -2.50
C PRO A 380 11.42 -21.20 -1.16
N ALA A 381 11.79 -20.26 -0.29
CA ALA A 381 10.99 -19.95 0.88
C ALA A 381 9.66 -19.29 0.50
N LYS A 382 8.70 -19.35 1.41
CA LYS A 382 7.34 -18.82 1.23
C LYS A 382 6.97 -17.91 2.39
N ILE A 383 6.26 -16.83 2.06
CA ILE A 383 5.55 -16.01 3.03
C ILE A 383 4.06 -16.09 2.71
N GLN A 384 3.29 -16.54 3.68
CA GLN A 384 1.85 -16.74 3.54
C GLN A 384 1.13 -16.39 4.84
N TYR A 385 -0.18 -16.20 4.77
CA TYR A 385 -0.98 -15.98 5.95
C TYR A 385 -1.57 -17.30 6.46
N CYS A 386 -1.52 -17.51 7.77
CA CYS A 386 -2.06 -18.71 8.42
C CYS A 386 -3.17 -18.35 9.41
N GLU A 387 -4.41 -18.72 9.10
CA GLU A 387 -5.61 -18.39 9.88
C GLU A 387 -5.55 -18.99 11.29
N ARG A 388 -4.91 -20.16 11.47
CA ARG A 388 -4.71 -20.79 12.79
C ARG A 388 -4.00 -19.85 13.77
N PHE A 389 -3.04 -19.08 13.29
CA PHE A 389 -2.28 -18.13 14.11
C PHE A 389 -2.76 -16.70 13.93
N ARG A 390 -3.63 -16.45 12.94
CA ARG A 390 -4.00 -15.12 12.45
C ARG A 390 -2.78 -14.25 12.22
N ALA A 391 -1.78 -14.80 11.55
CA ALA A 391 -0.50 -14.13 11.35
C ALA A 391 0.06 -14.46 9.97
N TRP A 392 0.78 -13.51 9.40
CA TRP A 392 1.72 -13.78 8.32
C TRP A 392 2.89 -14.58 8.84
N VAL A 393 3.26 -15.64 8.12
CA VAL A 393 4.34 -16.54 8.48
C VAL A 393 5.35 -16.63 7.34
N PHE A 394 6.63 -16.65 7.69
CA PHE A 394 7.71 -17.06 6.81
C PHE A 394 8.00 -18.53 7.11
N MET A 395 8.08 -19.35 6.06
CA MET A 395 8.31 -20.79 6.17
C MET A 395 9.12 -21.30 4.99
N HIS A 396 9.70 -22.49 5.17
CA HIS A 396 10.42 -23.20 4.13
C HIS A 396 10.08 -24.69 4.24
N GLU A 397 9.85 -25.34 3.10
CA GLU A 397 9.36 -26.73 3.06
C GLU A 397 10.35 -27.72 3.67
N ASN A 398 11.65 -27.55 3.37
CA ASN A 398 12.71 -28.43 3.86
C ASN A 398 13.34 -28.00 5.18
N ILE A 399 12.88 -26.91 5.82
CA ILE A 399 13.50 -26.45 7.08
C ILE A 399 12.45 -26.58 8.18
N LEU A 400 12.64 -27.57 9.05
CA LEU A 400 11.64 -27.98 10.04
C LEU A 400 12.15 -27.76 11.46
N LYS A 401 11.27 -27.25 12.34
CA LYS A 401 11.53 -27.10 13.78
C LYS A 401 11.77 -28.45 14.47
N SER A 402 11.12 -29.48 13.95
CA SER A 402 11.23 -30.87 14.39
C SER A 402 10.72 -31.79 13.28
N THR A 403 11.24 -33.01 13.22
CA THR A 403 10.72 -34.10 12.35
C THR A 403 9.27 -34.49 12.62
N LEU A 404 8.69 -34.07 13.74
CA LEU A 404 7.28 -34.35 14.10
C LEU A 404 6.35 -33.15 13.83
N ASP A 405 6.84 -32.07 13.24
CA ASP A 405 6.03 -30.88 12.95
C ASP A 405 5.21 -31.10 11.66
N ASP A 406 4.10 -31.83 11.80
CA ASP A 406 3.11 -32.05 10.74
C ASP A 406 2.02 -30.96 10.74
N SER A 407 2.41 -29.71 11.04
CA SER A 407 1.46 -28.60 11.00
C SER A 407 1.31 -28.08 9.58
N ASP A 408 0.08 -27.74 9.18
CA ASP A 408 -0.21 -27.12 7.87
C ASP A 408 0.54 -25.79 7.64
N CYS A 409 1.09 -25.20 8.71
CA CYS A 409 1.84 -23.95 8.72
C CYS A 409 3.09 -24.06 9.62
N PRO A 410 4.15 -24.76 9.18
CA PRO A 410 5.39 -24.93 9.92
C PRO A 410 6.23 -23.64 9.84
N TRP A 411 5.77 -22.60 10.55
CA TRP A 411 6.38 -21.28 10.50
C TRP A 411 7.78 -21.26 11.12
N LEU A 412 8.68 -20.51 10.49
CA LEU A 412 10.03 -20.18 10.98
C LEU A 412 10.09 -18.75 11.52
N LEU A 413 9.37 -17.81 10.89
CA LEU A 413 8.96 -16.56 11.54
C LEU A 413 7.46 -16.39 11.45
N ARG A 414 6.90 -15.61 12.37
CA ARG A 414 5.51 -15.13 12.27
C ARG A 414 5.38 -13.70 12.79
N SER A 415 4.51 -12.93 12.16
CA SER A 415 4.07 -11.63 12.67
C SER A 415 3.22 -11.76 13.93
N GLU A 416 2.93 -10.63 14.59
CA GLU A 416 1.89 -10.57 15.59
C GLU A 416 0.51 -10.95 15.01
N THR A 417 -0.42 -11.29 15.90
CA THR A 417 -1.79 -11.59 15.48
C THR A 417 -2.41 -10.38 14.78
N THR A 418 -2.77 -10.53 13.51
CA THR A 418 -3.25 -9.47 12.65
C THR A 418 -4.34 -9.97 11.72
N ASN A 419 -5.34 -9.12 11.48
CA ASN A 419 -6.34 -9.35 10.44
C ASN A 419 -6.00 -8.58 9.15
N VAL A 420 -4.89 -7.84 9.15
CA VAL A 420 -4.48 -6.97 8.04
C VAL A 420 -4.20 -7.83 6.81
N TYR A 421 -4.87 -7.50 5.70
CA TYR A 421 -4.82 -8.29 4.47
C TYR A 421 -3.58 -8.06 3.62
N ASP A 422 -2.96 -6.89 3.73
CA ASP A 422 -1.71 -6.58 3.08
C ASP A 422 -0.53 -6.88 4.02
N ILE A 423 0.51 -7.53 3.50
CA ILE A 423 1.69 -7.85 4.31
C ILE A 423 2.50 -6.59 4.65
N GLU A 424 2.46 -5.56 3.81
CA GLU A 424 3.18 -4.29 4.05
C GLU A 424 2.58 -3.47 5.18
N GLU A 425 1.29 -3.65 5.45
CA GLU A 425 0.59 -2.98 6.53
C GLU A 425 0.77 -3.69 7.88
N VAL A 426 1.47 -4.84 7.92
CA VAL A 426 1.77 -5.56 9.16
C VAL A 426 2.76 -4.75 9.99
N LYS A 427 2.31 -4.34 11.17
CA LYS A 427 3.10 -3.59 12.14
C LYS A 427 3.49 -4.50 13.30
N GLY A 428 4.59 -4.14 13.98
CA GLY A 428 5.04 -4.79 15.20
C GLY A 428 6.20 -5.75 14.99
N PRO A 429 6.79 -6.25 16.08
CA PRO A 429 7.85 -7.23 16.05
C PRO A 429 7.35 -8.56 15.51
N TRP A 430 8.20 -9.25 14.77
CA TRP A 430 8.00 -10.63 14.36
C TRP A 430 8.58 -11.56 15.42
N GLN A 431 8.11 -12.79 15.45
CA GLN A 431 8.63 -13.87 16.29
C GLN A 431 9.41 -14.83 15.41
N ALA A 432 10.70 -15.01 15.68
CA ALA A 432 11.59 -15.92 14.96
C ALA A 432 11.90 -17.15 15.81
N TRP A 433 12.03 -18.31 15.16
CA TRP A 433 12.40 -19.56 15.79
C TRP A 433 13.93 -19.76 15.76
N GLN A 434 14.57 -19.61 16.91
CA GLN A 434 16.02 -19.83 17.06
C GLN A 434 16.35 -21.09 17.88
N GLY A 435 15.41 -22.05 17.92
CA GLY A 435 15.34 -23.11 18.95
C GLY A 435 14.59 -22.66 20.22
N VAL A 436 14.47 -21.34 20.38
CA VAL A 436 13.53 -20.65 21.27
C VAL A 436 12.83 -19.55 20.46
N ILE A 437 11.67 -19.09 20.92
CA ILE A 437 10.94 -18.01 20.24
C ILE A 437 11.53 -16.68 20.71
N GLU A 438 12.11 -15.91 19.79
CA GLU A 438 12.61 -14.57 20.03
C GLU A 438 11.90 -13.53 19.17
N THR A 439 11.90 -12.26 19.60
CA THR A 439 11.34 -11.17 18.81
C THR A 439 12.39 -10.56 17.89
N THR A 440 12.01 -10.29 16.64
CA THR A 440 12.85 -9.66 15.62
C THR A 440 12.08 -8.62 14.81
N ASP A 441 12.78 -7.87 13.99
CA ASP A 441 12.21 -6.90 13.07
C ASP A 441 12.36 -7.40 11.64
N VAL A 442 11.28 -7.32 10.86
CA VAL A 442 11.27 -7.64 9.43
C VAL A 442 10.83 -6.41 8.67
N LEU A 443 11.64 -5.98 7.71
CA LEU A 443 11.30 -4.88 6.83
C LEU A 443 10.77 -5.46 5.52
N ILE A 444 9.57 -5.04 5.13
CA ILE A 444 8.90 -5.46 3.90
C ILE A 444 8.56 -4.19 3.11
N ALA A 445 8.89 -4.17 1.83
CA ALA A 445 8.60 -3.05 0.95
C ALA A 445 8.12 -3.54 -0.42
N CYS A 446 7.08 -2.91 -0.98
CA CYS A 446 6.62 -3.13 -2.34
C CYS A 446 7.75 -2.95 -3.35
N ASN A 447 7.82 -3.75 -4.41
CA ASN A 447 8.72 -3.50 -5.53
C ASN A 447 8.00 -2.84 -6.73
N GLU A 448 6.70 -2.59 -6.62
CA GLU A 448 5.98 -1.85 -7.66
C GLU A 448 6.33 -0.36 -7.62
N CYS A 449 6.52 0.24 -8.79
CA CYS A 449 6.69 1.67 -8.95
C CYS A 449 5.48 2.29 -9.67
N SER A 450 5.27 3.58 -9.42
CA SER A 450 4.28 4.42 -10.10
C SER A 450 4.93 5.59 -10.84
N ASP A 451 6.07 6.06 -10.34
CA ASP A 451 6.87 7.12 -10.93
C ASP A 451 8.38 6.89 -10.78
N GLU A 452 9.19 7.80 -11.32
CA GLU A 452 10.66 7.75 -11.23
C GLU A 452 11.19 7.95 -9.80
N ALA A 453 10.42 8.57 -8.91
CA ALA A 453 10.82 8.78 -7.53
C ALA A 453 10.80 7.46 -6.74
N ASP A 454 9.88 6.55 -7.06
CA ASP A 454 9.84 5.19 -6.53
C ASP A 454 11.10 4.39 -6.91
N CYS A 455 11.73 4.73 -8.04
CA CYS A 455 13.00 4.17 -8.53
C CYS A 455 14.23 4.97 -8.07
N ASN A 456 14.12 5.68 -6.94
CA ASN A 456 15.17 6.53 -6.36
C ASN A 456 15.76 7.59 -7.31
N LEU A 457 15.00 8.01 -8.33
CA LEU A 457 15.46 8.90 -9.42
C LEU A 457 16.66 8.35 -10.21
N ASN A 458 16.95 7.06 -10.06
CA ASN A 458 18.07 6.34 -10.67
C ASN A 458 17.60 5.35 -11.75
N GLY A 459 16.33 5.39 -12.12
CA GLY A 459 15.73 4.53 -13.14
C GLY A 459 14.37 5.07 -13.59
N GLU A 460 13.81 4.42 -14.60
CA GLU A 460 12.49 4.73 -15.15
C GLU A 460 11.49 3.66 -14.70
N CYS A 461 10.28 4.08 -14.29
CA CYS A 461 9.23 3.12 -13.96
C CYS A 461 8.54 2.63 -15.23
N ASN A 462 8.63 1.32 -15.51
CA ASN A 462 8.02 0.73 -16.69
C ASN A 462 6.49 0.54 -16.53
N GLU A 463 5.77 0.31 -17.63
CA GLU A 463 4.31 0.09 -17.60
C GLU A 463 3.89 -1.14 -16.76
N GLY A 464 4.83 -2.07 -16.52
CA GLY A 464 4.64 -3.22 -15.64
C GLY A 464 4.69 -2.88 -14.15
N GLY A 465 5.10 -1.65 -13.81
CA GLY A 465 5.34 -1.21 -12.44
C GLY A 465 6.68 -1.71 -11.89
N SER A 466 7.68 -1.97 -12.72
CA SER A 466 9.05 -2.32 -12.28
C SER A 466 10.02 -1.22 -12.68
N CYS A 467 11.06 -1.01 -11.87
CA CYS A 467 12.10 -0.03 -12.18
C CYS A 467 13.12 -0.58 -13.19
N ASP A 468 13.30 0.13 -14.30
CA ASP A 468 14.39 -0.09 -15.24
C ASP A 468 15.55 0.85 -14.87
N CYS A 469 16.57 0.31 -14.21
CA CYS A 469 17.66 1.11 -13.67
C CYS A 469 18.57 1.68 -14.76
N ASN A 470 18.92 2.96 -14.59
CA ASN A 470 19.80 3.66 -15.50
C ASN A 470 21.20 3.03 -15.50
N LYS A 471 21.77 2.89 -16.70
CA LYS A 471 23.11 2.34 -16.89
C LYS A 471 24.08 3.45 -17.25
N ASN A 472 25.22 3.49 -16.56
CA ASN A 472 26.37 4.38 -16.85
C ASN A 472 26.06 5.88 -16.83
N VAL A 473 25.24 6.35 -15.88
CA VAL A 473 25.02 7.78 -15.65
C VAL A 473 26.13 8.28 -14.73
N GLU A 474 26.90 9.27 -15.19
CA GLU A 474 28.01 9.86 -14.42
C GLU A 474 29.06 8.83 -13.94
N GLY A 475 29.29 7.78 -14.73
CA GLY A 475 30.20 6.70 -14.36
C GLY A 475 29.69 5.85 -13.18
N SER A 476 28.37 5.72 -13.06
CA SER A 476 27.73 4.84 -12.07
C SER A 476 26.69 3.93 -12.73
N THR A 477 26.59 2.71 -12.22
CA THR A 477 25.55 1.73 -12.55
C THR A 477 24.65 1.55 -11.34
N PHE A 478 23.34 1.56 -11.55
CA PHE A 478 22.36 1.37 -10.49
C PHE A 478 21.78 -0.05 -10.55
N LEU A 479 21.66 -0.70 -9.39
CA LEU A 479 21.14 -2.07 -9.25
C LEU A 479 20.00 -2.11 -8.21
N GLY A 480 19.31 -3.25 -8.17
CA GLY A 480 18.23 -3.52 -7.22
C GLY A 480 16.84 -3.16 -7.71
N PRO A 481 15.80 -3.67 -7.04
CA PRO A 481 14.42 -3.58 -7.49
C PRO A 481 13.90 -2.14 -7.54
N ARG A 482 14.51 -1.21 -6.80
CA ARG A 482 14.20 0.21 -6.82
C ARG A 482 15.40 1.06 -7.24
N CYS A 483 16.41 0.48 -7.87
CA CYS A 483 17.63 1.17 -8.29
C CYS A 483 18.36 1.87 -7.11
N GLU A 484 18.25 1.30 -5.91
CA GLU A 484 18.80 1.87 -4.69
C GLU A 484 20.32 1.66 -4.54
N VAL A 485 20.89 0.75 -5.33
CA VAL A 485 22.29 0.30 -5.20
C VAL A 485 23.14 1.07 -6.17
N VAL A 486 24.06 1.90 -5.67
CA VAL A 486 24.95 2.69 -6.52
C VAL A 486 26.31 2.01 -6.63
N LEU A 487 26.67 1.55 -7.82
CA LEU A 487 27.99 1.03 -8.16
C LEU A 487 28.73 2.04 -9.03
N LYS A 488 29.72 2.73 -8.46
CA LYS A 488 30.59 3.63 -9.22
C LYS A 488 31.60 2.84 -10.04
N ASP A 489 31.96 3.34 -11.22
CA ASP A 489 32.88 2.67 -12.14
C ASP A 489 34.27 2.48 -11.54
N ASN A 490 34.77 3.45 -10.78
CA ASN A 490 36.04 3.31 -10.05
C ASN A 490 36.00 2.23 -8.95
N CYS A 491 34.80 1.81 -8.52
CA CYS A 491 34.60 0.74 -7.54
C CYS A 491 34.25 -0.60 -8.19
N ARG A 492 34.34 -0.72 -9.53
CA ARG A 492 34.31 -2.02 -10.23
C ARG A 492 35.52 -2.86 -9.91
N THR A 493 36.65 -2.21 -9.60
CA THR A 493 37.79 -2.84 -8.96
C THR A 493 37.97 -2.23 -7.57
N ILE A 494 38.14 -3.10 -6.59
CA ILE A 494 38.41 -2.73 -5.19
C ILE A 494 39.76 -3.30 -4.79
N ILE A 495 40.44 -2.61 -3.89
CA ILE A 495 41.78 -2.95 -3.42
C ILE A 495 41.75 -3.09 -1.91
N GLY A 496 42.24 -4.21 -1.38
CA GLY A 496 42.41 -4.42 0.05
C GLY A 496 43.56 -3.57 0.58
N GLU A 497 43.34 -2.83 1.67
CA GLU A 497 44.35 -1.88 2.15
C GLU A 497 45.59 -2.57 2.78
N SER A 498 45.43 -3.77 3.33
CA SER A 498 46.49 -4.44 4.09
C SER A 498 47.48 -5.19 3.21
N PHE A 499 47.01 -5.90 2.18
CA PHE A 499 47.87 -6.69 1.29
C PHE A 499 47.90 -6.17 -0.15
N ASN A 500 47.18 -5.07 -0.42
CA ASN A 500 47.07 -4.48 -1.76
C ASN A 500 46.54 -5.47 -2.82
N GLU A 501 45.82 -6.50 -2.36
CA GLU A 501 45.11 -7.40 -3.24
C GLU A 501 44.00 -6.67 -3.97
N SER A 502 43.71 -7.09 -5.19
CA SER A 502 42.67 -6.46 -5.99
C SER A 502 41.57 -7.46 -6.33
N TYR A 503 40.33 -6.99 -6.25
CA TYR A 503 39.16 -7.74 -6.67
C TYR A 503 38.41 -6.94 -7.72
N SER A 504 37.99 -7.57 -8.80
CA SER A 504 37.20 -6.96 -9.85
C SER A 504 35.84 -7.63 -10.00
N ILE A 505 34.83 -6.88 -10.41
CA ILE A 505 33.55 -7.48 -10.77
C ILE A 505 33.75 -8.30 -12.05
N ILE A 506 33.26 -9.54 -12.04
CA ILE A 506 33.28 -10.39 -13.22
C ILE A 506 32.10 -10.00 -14.11
N ASP A 507 32.40 -9.60 -15.34
CA ASP A 507 31.43 -9.68 -16.42
C ASP A 507 31.36 -11.14 -16.89
N LEU A 508 30.18 -11.75 -16.80
CA LEU A 508 29.97 -13.15 -17.18
C LEU A 508 29.93 -13.26 -18.71
N ASP A 509 31.09 -13.18 -19.37
CA ASP A 509 31.20 -13.30 -20.82
C ASP A 509 30.65 -14.63 -21.34
N TRP A 510 30.74 -15.71 -20.55
CA TRP A 510 30.25 -17.02 -20.96
C TRP A 510 28.72 -17.13 -20.98
N ALA A 511 27.97 -16.22 -20.33
CA ALA A 511 26.53 -16.14 -20.49
C ALA A 511 26.13 -15.43 -21.81
N GLY A 512 27.11 -14.84 -22.52
CA GLY A 512 26.89 -14.11 -23.77
C GLY A 512 26.05 -12.84 -23.61
N SER A 513 25.68 -12.47 -22.37
CA SER A 513 24.74 -11.40 -22.08
C SER A 513 25.43 -10.08 -21.74
N GLY A 514 26.74 -10.08 -21.42
CA GLY A 514 27.42 -8.90 -20.86
C GLY A 514 26.76 -8.41 -19.57
N GLN A 515 26.05 -9.31 -18.87
CA GLN A 515 25.35 -8.98 -17.65
C GLN A 515 26.30 -9.05 -16.46
N LEU A 516 26.23 -8.03 -15.62
CA LEU A 516 26.95 -7.96 -14.35
C LEU A 516 26.58 -9.17 -13.49
N TRP A 517 27.56 -9.87 -12.93
CA TRP A 517 27.26 -10.92 -11.95
C TRP A 517 26.84 -10.27 -10.63
N GLU A 518 25.58 -10.46 -10.26
CA GLU A 518 25.03 -9.99 -9.00
C GLU A 518 24.48 -11.12 -8.15
N ALA A 519 24.47 -10.90 -6.84
CA ALA A 519 23.77 -11.69 -5.85
C ALA A 519 23.15 -10.75 -4.81
N TYR A 520 21.88 -10.95 -4.48
CA TYR A 520 21.08 -10.07 -3.62
C TYR A 520 21.11 -8.61 -4.10
N ASN A 521 21.05 -8.40 -5.43
CA ASN A 521 21.18 -7.09 -6.06
C ASN A 521 22.49 -6.37 -5.71
N ARG A 522 23.59 -7.10 -5.52
CA ARG A 522 24.92 -6.57 -5.24
C ARG A 522 25.92 -7.24 -6.16
N PRO A 523 26.95 -6.52 -6.65
CA PRO A 523 27.94 -7.12 -7.51
C PRO A 523 28.76 -8.18 -6.76
N MET A 524 29.11 -9.25 -7.45
CA MET A 524 30.10 -10.22 -6.97
C MET A 524 31.49 -9.83 -7.44
N TYR A 525 32.46 -9.85 -6.53
CA TYR A 525 33.85 -9.53 -6.88
C TYR A 525 34.70 -10.79 -6.89
N ARG A 526 35.61 -10.89 -7.85
CA ARG A 526 36.60 -11.97 -7.98
C ARG A 526 37.98 -11.42 -7.73
N TYR A 527 38.80 -12.18 -7.02
CA TYR A 527 40.20 -11.88 -6.85
C TYR A 527 40.93 -11.88 -8.19
N ASN A 528 41.73 -10.84 -8.42
CA ASN A 528 42.61 -10.75 -9.56
C ASN A 528 43.93 -11.46 -9.23
N LEU A 529 44.27 -12.47 -10.04
CA LEU A 529 45.50 -13.25 -9.90
C LEU A 529 46.75 -12.36 -9.97
N GLY A 530 47.78 -12.69 -9.18
CA GLY A 530 49.05 -11.96 -9.13
C GLY A 530 49.01 -10.63 -8.37
N SER A 531 47.92 -10.29 -7.67
CA SER A 531 47.78 -8.99 -6.99
C SER A 531 48.47 -8.86 -5.62
N GLY A 532 49.39 -9.79 -5.30
CA GLY A 532 50.39 -9.58 -4.24
C GLY A 532 50.01 -10.02 -2.83
N SER A 533 48.87 -10.69 -2.63
CA SER A 533 48.56 -11.31 -1.33
C SER A 533 49.49 -12.50 -1.07
N PRO A 534 50.27 -12.52 0.03
CA PRO A 534 51.08 -13.69 0.39
C PRO A 534 50.23 -14.88 0.89
N LEU A 535 48.91 -14.69 1.07
CA LEU A 535 48.00 -15.68 1.61
C LEU A 535 47.24 -16.48 0.55
N LEU A 536 47.26 -16.03 -0.71
CA LEU A 536 46.49 -16.64 -1.80
C LEU A 536 47.45 -17.08 -2.90
N ASP A 537 47.33 -18.32 -3.35
CA ASP A 537 48.06 -18.82 -4.53
C ASP A 537 47.44 -18.20 -5.80
N ASP A 538 48.25 -18.00 -6.84
CA ASP A 538 47.78 -17.53 -8.15
C ASP A 538 46.88 -18.56 -8.86
N THR A 539 46.77 -19.78 -8.33
CA THR A 539 45.84 -20.81 -8.81
C THR A 539 44.50 -20.80 -8.08
N ASP A 540 44.37 -20.03 -7.00
CA ASP A 540 43.19 -20.03 -6.15
C ASP A 540 42.06 -19.15 -6.72
N MET A 541 40.83 -19.64 -6.59
CA MET A 541 39.64 -18.87 -6.91
C MET A 541 39.01 -18.30 -5.66
N PHE A 542 38.95 -16.97 -5.59
CA PHE A 542 38.36 -16.28 -4.48
C PHE A 542 37.27 -15.32 -4.91
N PHE A 543 36.12 -15.39 -4.24
CA PHE A 543 34.98 -14.51 -4.49
C PHE A 543 34.58 -13.75 -3.24
N LEU A 544 34.24 -12.49 -3.39
CA LEU A 544 33.50 -11.72 -2.39
C LEU A 544 32.02 -11.70 -2.80
N ILE A 545 31.18 -12.33 -2.00
CA ILE A 545 29.76 -12.50 -2.29
C ILE A 545 28.93 -11.93 -1.14
N PHE A 546 27.87 -11.21 -1.48
CA PHE A 546 26.91 -10.73 -0.50
C PHE A 546 25.89 -11.82 -0.16
N SER A 547 25.58 -11.97 1.12
CA SER A 547 24.69 -13.03 1.65
C SER A 547 23.33 -12.53 2.12
N GLY A 548 23.00 -11.26 1.83
CA GLY A 548 21.79 -10.61 2.29
C GLY A 548 21.97 -9.69 3.51
N SER A 549 23.02 -9.87 4.32
CA SER A 549 23.40 -8.93 5.40
C SER A 549 24.91 -8.66 5.50
N ARG A 550 25.75 -9.61 5.07
CA ARG A 550 27.22 -9.51 5.12
C ARG A 550 27.87 -9.87 3.80
N TRP A 551 29.08 -9.37 3.59
CA TRP A 551 29.99 -9.85 2.56
C TRP A 551 30.81 -11.02 3.10
N PHE A 552 30.93 -12.07 2.29
CA PHE A 552 31.75 -13.24 2.58
C PHE A 552 32.84 -13.39 1.53
N GLY A 553 34.03 -13.72 2.01
CA GLY A 553 35.13 -14.14 1.16
C GLY A 553 35.19 -15.66 1.10
N ILE A 554 34.79 -16.22 -0.04
CA ILE A 554 34.69 -17.66 -0.27
C ILE A 554 35.86 -18.11 -1.15
N TYR A 555 36.55 -19.13 -0.66
CA TYR A 555 37.65 -19.80 -1.32
C TYR A 555 37.16 -21.08 -2.00
N TYR A 556 37.47 -21.22 -3.28
CA TYR A 556 37.39 -22.47 -4.02
C TYR A 556 38.80 -22.93 -4.34
N GLY A 557 39.13 -24.17 -3.92
CA GLY A 557 40.45 -24.75 -4.18
C GLY A 557 40.80 -24.78 -5.66
N SER A 558 42.09 -24.71 -5.97
CA SER A 558 42.61 -24.64 -7.35
C SER A 558 42.09 -25.72 -8.30
N GLU A 559 41.87 -26.95 -7.79
CA GLU A 559 41.28 -28.04 -8.58
C GLU A 559 39.87 -27.71 -9.08
N VAL A 560 39.04 -27.10 -8.23
CA VAL A 560 37.69 -26.64 -8.62
C VAL A 560 37.79 -25.39 -9.50
N GLY A 561 38.78 -24.55 -9.19
CA GLY A 561 39.24 -23.39 -9.95
C GLY A 561 39.33 -23.60 -11.45
N GLU A 562 40.22 -24.50 -11.85
CA GLU A 562 40.50 -24.77 -13.25
C GLU A 562 39.32 -25.45 -13.96
N VAL A 563 38.60 -26.31 -13.23
CA VAL A 563 37.53 -27.14 -13.79
C VAL A 563 36.28 -26.32 -14.10
N MET A 564 35.89 -25.36 -13.23
CA MET A 564 34.68 -24.53 -13.42
C MET A 564 34.66 -23.76 -14.75
N PHE A 565 35.83 -23.43 -15.30
CA PHE A 565 35.92 -22.66 -16.55
C PHE A 565 36.10 -23.53 -17.81
N THR A 566 36.09 -24.85 -17.68
CA THR A 566 36.09 -25.74 -18.85
C THR A 566 34.69 -25.76 -19.49
N GLU A 567 34.63 -25.97 -20.81
CA GLU A 567 33.35 -25.94 -21.56
C GLU A 567 32.35 -26.99 -21.04
N GLU A 568 32.83 -28.12 -20.51
CA GLU A 568 32.00 -29.18 -19.91
C GLU A 568 31.30 -28.72 -18.61
N TYR A 569 31.96 -27.85 -17.83
CA TYR A 569 31.44 -27.35 -16.55
C TYR A 569 30.77 -25.98 -16.66
N ARG A 570 30.72 -25.42 -17.86
CA ARG A 570 30.12 -24.11 -18.12
C ARG A 570 28.64 -24.07 -17.76
N GLU A 571 27.85 -25.04 -18.21
CA GLU A 571 26.41 -25.09 -17.92
C GLU A 571 26.11 -25.34 -16.42
N PRO A 572 26.77 -26.30 -15.74
CA PRO A 572 26.61 -26.47 -14.29
C PRO A 572 27.04 -25.24 -13.49
N THR A 573 28.20 -24.66 -13.79
CA THR A 573 28.68 -23.45 -13.12
C THR A 573 27.72 -22.28 -13.34
N ALA A 574 27.10 -22.20 -14.53
CA ALA A 574 26.09 -21.22 -14.82
C ALA A 574 24.83 -21.39 -13.98
N TYR A 575 24.38 -22.63 -13.86
CA TYR A 575 23.23 -22.98 -13.04
C TYR A 575 23.50 -22.64 -11.57
N ALA A 576 24.65 -23.05 -11.03
CA ALA A 576 25.09 -22.75 -9.67
C ALA A 576 25.14 -21.24 -9.40
N ALA A 577 25.77 -20.48 -10.31
CA ALA A 577 25.90 -19.03 -10.21
C ALA A 577 24.55 -18.30 -10.20
N LYS A 578 23.61 -18.72 -11.06
CA LYS A 578 22.27 -18.12 -11.17
C LYS A 578 21.37 -18.49 -9.99
N ASN A 579 21.48 -19.72 -9.51
CA ASN A 579 20.66 -20.24 -8.43
C ASN A 579 21.32 -20.05 -7.06
N TYR A 580 22.46 -19.38 -6.98
CA TYR A 580 23.17 -19.10 -5.74
C TYR A 580 22.23 -18.61 -4.63
N HIS A 581 22.32 -19.27 -3.48
CA HIS A 581 21.58 -18.99 -2.27
C HIS A 581 22.44 -19.34 -1.06
N ALA A 582 22.77 -18.32 -0.25
CA ALA A 582 23.79 -18.44 0.80
C ALA A 582 23.58 -19.59 1.81
N PHE A 583 22.32 -19.96 2.07
CA PHE A 583 21.98 -21.12 2.90
C PHE A 583 22.27 -22.47 2.21
N TRP A 584 21.89 -22.62 0.93
CA TRP A 584 21.98 -23.88 0.18
C TRP A 584 23.40 -24.14 -0.31
N ASP A 585 24.13 -23.09 -0.65
CA ASP A 585 25.56 -23.15 -0.99
C ASP A 585 26.47 -23.26 0.23
N GLU A 586 25.88 -23.36 1.43
CA GLU A 586 26.59 -23.49 2.70
C GLU A 586 27.75 -22.50 2.80
N VAL A 587 27.46 -21.21 2.59
CA VAL A 587 28.46 -20.12 2.69
C VAL A 587 29.11 -20.09 4.09
N TYR A 588 28.54 -20.81 5.04
CA TYR A 588 29.11 -21.03 6.35
C TYR A 588 30.09 -22.24 6.46
N THR A 589 30.65 -22.74 5.35
CA THR A 589 31.63 -23.85 5.36
C THR A 589 33.06 -23.41 5.64
N GLN A 590 33.98 -24.39 5.72
CA GLN A 590 35.43 -24.16 5.85
C GLN A 590 36.03 -23.34 4.70
N GLY A 591 35.38 -23.28 3.53
CA GLY A 591 35.82 -22.45 2.41
C GLY A 591 35.69 -20.95 2.66
N THR A 592 34.93 -20.53 3.67
CA THR A 592 34.79 -19.10 3.98
C THR A 592 35.88 -18.65 4.93
N ILE A 593 36.72 -17.71 4.47
CA ILE A 593 37.90 -17.24 5.21
C ILE A 593 37.74 -15.80 5.69
N PHE A 594 36.89 -14.99 5.04
CA PHE A 594 36.59 -13.62 5.48
C PHE A 594 35.09 -13.43 5.64
N VAL A 595 34.72 -12.59 6.61
CA VAL A 595 33.35 -12.13 6.84
C VAL A 595 33.39 -10.65 7.17
N SER A 596 32.46 -9.88 6.59
CA SER A 596 32.31 -8.47 6.93
C SER A 596 31.43 -8.25 8.16
N ASP A 597 31.44 -7.05 8.73
CA ASP A 597 30.33 -6.61 9.57
C ASP A 597 29.02 -6.51 8.79
N PRO A 598 27.84 -6.57 9.45
CA PRO A 598 26.56 -6.41 8.78
C PRO A 598 26.47 -5.03 8.14
N VAL A 599 26.10 -4.99 6.87
CA VAL A 599 25.85 -3.73 6.16
C VAL A 599 24.38 -3.36 6.32
N GLY A 600 24.10 -2.50 7.30
CA GLY A 600 22.76 -1.95 7.55
C GLY A 600 22.33 -0.97 6.45
N GLY A 601 21.92 -1.48 5.28
CA GLY A 601 21.33 -0.71 4.17
C GLY A 601 22.24 0.28 3.44
N ILE A 602 23.30 0.78 4.07
CA ILE A 602 24.18 1.85 3.56
C ILE A 602 25.37 1.27 2.76
N GLY A 603 25.77 0.02 3.04
CA GLY A 603 26.89 -0.65 2.36
C GLY A 603 26.43 -1.41 1.12
N TYR A 604 26.36 -0.72 -0.02
CA TYR A 604 26.09 -1.33 -1.33
C TYR A 604 27.30 -2.01 -1.96
N THR A 605 28.49 -1.68 -1.50
CA THR A 605 29.75 -2.27 -1.92
C THR A 605 30.53 -2.68 -0.66
N PRO A 606 31.55 -3.54 -0.76
CA PRO A 606 32.39 -3.91 0.38
C PRO A 606 33.32 -2.76 0.82
N VAL A 607 33.33 -1.64 0.11
CA VAL A 607 34.17 -0.47 0.40
C VAL A 607 33.67 0.25 1.65
N GLY A 608 34.60 0.56 2.56
CA GLY A 608 34.25 1.17 3.85
C GLY A 608 33.59 0.20 4.83
N VAL A 609 33.49 -1.09 4.51
CA VAL A 609 32.97 -2.13 5.40
C VAL A 609 34.13 -2.83 6.09
N ASP A 610 33.99 -3.05 7.38
CA ASP A 610 34.96 -3.80 8.18
C ASP A 610 34.92 -5.29 7.84
N PHE A 611 36.10 -5.90 7.64
CA PHE A 611 36.26 -7.33 7.40
C PHE A 611 37.08 -8.00 8.49
N PHE A 612 36.79 -9.27 8.70
CA PHE A 612 37.44 -10.13 9.67
C PHE A 612 37.83 -11.43 9.00
N ALA A 613 39.07 -11.87 9.24
CA ALA A 613 39.45 -13.25 8.98
C ALA A 613 38.76 -14.17 10.00
N ILE A 614 38.24 -15.29 9.52
CA ILE A 614 37.62 -16.31 10.34
C ILE A 614 38.73 -17.21 10.89
N GLY A 615 38.99 -17.09 12.18
CA GLY A 615 39.91 -17.95 12.93
C GLY A 615 39.25 -19.25 13.37
N GLU A 616 39.51 -19.64 14.63
CA GLU A 616 38.95 -20.86 15.20
C GLU A 616 37.42 -20.89 15.14
N ARG A 617 36.87 -22.03 14.71
CA ARG A 617 35.43 -22.29 14.68
C ARG A 617 35.05 -23.17 15.86
N GLY A 618 33.85 -22.96 16.38
CA GLY A 618 33.32 -23.74 17.50
C GLY A 618 32.13 -23.06 18.14
N GLU A 619 31.44 -23.78 19.03
CA GLU A 619 30.24 -23.28 19.70
C GLU A 619 30.48 -21.93 20.42
N GLN A 620 31.68 -21.77 20.98
CA GLN A 620 32.12 -20.57 21.69
C GLN A 620 32.06 -19.29 20.85
N PHE A 621 32.32 -19.35 19.55
CA PHE A 621 32.56 -18.16 18.73
C PHE A 621 31.35 -17.71 17.90
N GLY A 622 30.22 -18.42 17.98
CA GLY A 622 29.11 -18.15 17.06
C GLY A 622 29.22 -18.95 15.77
N PRO A 623 28.30 -18.73 14.82
CA PRO A 623 28.50 -19.24 13.47
C PRO A 623 29.79 -18.64 12.92
N PHE A 624 29.97 -17.33 12.84
CA PHE A 624 31.10 -16.73 12.11
C PHE A 624 32.52 -16.94 12.66
N GLY A 625 32.73 -17.84 13.63
CA GLY A 625 34.03 -18.18 14.19
C GLY A 625 34.68 -17.00 14.93
N ALA A 626 35.91 -17.20 15.37
CA ALA A 626 36.70 -16.13 15.95
C ALA A 626 36.98 -15.07 14.87
N ARG A 627 36.47 -13.85 15.05
CA ARG A 627 36.63 -12.77 14.08
C ARG A 627 37.92 -11.99 14.35
N ILE A 628 38.91 -12.14 13.48
CA ILE A 628 40.20 -11.45 13.58
C ILE A 628 40.20 -10.26 12.61
N PRO A 629 40.25 -9.01 13.09
CA PRO A 629 40.21 -7.84 12.23
C PRO A 629 41.41 -7.80 11.27
N ILE A 630 41.15 -7.51 10.00
CA ILE A 630 42.19 -7.45 8.94
C ILE A 630 42.48 -6.03 8.45
N GLN A 631 41.80 -5.02 9.00
CA GLN A 631 41.99 -3.61 8.66
C GLN A 631 43.41 -3.13 8.97
N LEU A 632 43.90 -2.20 8.16
CA LEU A 632 45.19 -1.56 8.38
C LEU A 632 45.21 -0.88 9.76
N TYR A 633 46.26 -1.16 10.54
CA TYR A 633 46.42 -0.69 11.92
C TYR A 633 45.32 -1.10 12.91
N ASN A 634 44.53 -2.15 12.59
CA ASN A 634 43.43 -2.62 13.44
C ASN A 634 42.39 -1.50 13.77
N GLN A 635 42.14 -0.62 12.79
CA GLN A 635 41.20 0.50 12.92
C GLN A 635 39.80 0.06 12.45
N THR A 636 38.93 -0.29 13.41
CA THR A 636 37.51 -0.53 13.15
C THR A 636 36.80 0.75 12.69
N GLY A 637 35.87 0.62 11.75
CA GLY A 637 35.05 1.68 11.17
C GLY A 637 35.64 2.34 9.93
N ARG A 638 36.89 2.01 9.57
CA ARG A 638 37.55 2.49 8.35
C ARG A 638 37.15 1.67 7.12
N GLY A 639 36.84 0.40 7.34
CA GLY A 639 36.69 -0.60 6.30
C GLY A 639 38.01 -1.17 5.80
N TYR A 640 37.90 -2.26 5.04
CA TYR A 640 39.05 -3.00 4.51
C TYR A 640 39.37 -2.66 3.05
N PHE A 641 38.33 -2.46 2.24
CA PHE A 641 38.46 -2.20 0.81
C PHE A 641 38.33 -0.71 0.48
N ARG A 642 39.10 -0.29 -0.52
CA ARG A 642 38.96 1.01 -1.22
C ARG A 642 38.72 0.79 -2.70
N CYS A 643 38.08 1.74 -3.37
CA CYS A 643 37.94 1.71 -4.83
C CYS A 643 39.31 1.92 -5.50
N SER A 644 39.53 1.34 -6.68
CA SER A 644 40.71 1.65 -7.49
C SER A 644 40.53 3.06 -8.07
N ASP A 645 41.28 4.04 -7.59
CA ASP A 645 41.24 5.38 -8.16
C ASP A 645 41.66 5.34 -9.64
N GLU A 646 40.83 5.86 -10.54
CA GLU A 646 41.19 6.02 -11.97
C GLU A 646 42.31 7.04 -12.19
N ALA A 647 42.59 7.87 -11.18
CA ALA A 647 43.76 8.72 -11.18
C ALA A 647 44.85 8.01 -10.37
N SER A 648 45.84 7.50 -11.09
CA SER A 648 47.18 7.27 -10.59
C SER A 648 47.68 8.51 -9.83
N VAL A 649 47.39 8.58 -8.53
CA VAL A 649 48.33 9.20 -7.61
C VAL A 649 49.55 8.33 -7.76
N ASP A 650 50.57 8.88 -8.40
CA ASP A 650 51.91 8.32 -8.57
C ASP A 650 52.47 8.04 -7.17
N LEU A 651 52.02 6.94 -6.57
CA LEU A 651 52.54 6.35 -5.35
C LEU A 651 53.87 5.74 -5.75
N THR A 652 54.85 6.61 -6.01
CA THR A 652 56.23 6.36 -5.65
C THR A 652 56.25 6.17 -4.14
N LEU A 653 55.79 5.00 -3.70
CA LEU A 653 55.90 4.51 -2.34
C LEU A 653 57.37 4.72 -1.95
N PRO A 654 57.66 5.46 -0.87
CA PRO A 654 59.01 5.54 -0.37
C PRO A 654 59.42 4.10 -0.07
N THR A 655 60.46 3.63 -0.76
CA THR A 655 61.07 2.33 -0.54
C THR A 655 61.30 2.19 0.96
N ILE A 656 60.47 1.39 1.64
CA ILE A 656 60.66 1.06 3.04
C ILE A 656 61.95 0.26 3.05
N ARG A 657 63.05 0.93 3.40
CA ARG A 657 64.32 0.27 3.70
C ARG A 657 64.02 -0.74 4.80
N HIS A 658 64.34 -2.00 4.48
CA HIS A 658 64.49 -3.11 5.41
C HIS A 658 64.81 -2.60 6.82
N LEU A 659 63.84 -2.75 7.73
CA LEU A 659 64.15 -2.89 9.14
C LEU A 659 65.02 -4.15 9.24
N GLY A 660 66.30 -3.93 9.53
CA GLY A 660 67.24 -5.00 9.81
C GLY A 660 66.73 -5.81 10.98
N LEU A 661 66.27 -7.03 10.68
CA LEU A 661 66.27 -8.11 11.65
C LEU A 661 67.74 -8.40 11.95
N GLY A 662 68.19 -7.92 13.11
CA GLY A 662 69.42 -8.42 13.72
C GLY A 662 69.22 -9.89 14.06
N GLU A 663 70.03 -10.74 13.44
CA GLU A 663 70.37 -12.03 14.01
C GLU A 663 71.07 -11.78 15.36
N GLU A 664 70.45 -12.21 16.45
CA GLU A 664 71.17 -12.52 17.68
C GLU A 664 71.11 -14.03 17.92
N SER A 665 72.31 -14.56 18.19
CA SER A 665 72.69 -15.91 18.56
C SER A 665 72.11 -16.40 19.89
#